data_AF-A0A103Y527-F1
#
_entry.id   AF-A0A103Y527-F1
#
_cell.length_a   1.000
_cell.length_b   1.000
_cell.length_c   1.000
_cell.angle_alpha   90.00
_cell.angle_beta   90.00
_cell.angle_gamma   90.00
#
_symmetry.space_group_name_H-M   'P 1'
#
loop_
_entity.id
_entity.type
_entity.pdbx_description
1 polymer ?
#
loop_
_entity_poly.entity_id
_entity_poly.type
_entity_poly.pdbx_seq_one_letter_code
_entity_poly.pdbx_strand_id
1 'polypeptide(L)'
;MEFVTIVLGFFLLYALIQATFSVFGIGRSKNLPPGPTPFPIIGNLHLLGDQPHQSLAKLAKIHGPIMFLRLGQINTLVISSAAAAKEVLQKQDLAFSTRHIPDALTAHNHAQHSTIWLPVGPRWRTLRRFLNNNIFSGDSLDANQHLRNQKVQELVAYCRKASRCNESVDVGRAAFRTSLNLLSNTIFSKDLTDPFQDSGKEFKEVVGNIMMEAGKPNLVDYFPVLRKIDPQGIRRRMTRHLGKIRGIFEELINERLVINRLNQDDVLDKCLKIYQENPDEINRPHIMSLLSDLFLAGTDTTSSSVEWAMTEVIRKPHIMAKAKLELEEVIGKGKIVEEVDLKRLTYLWCIVKETLRIHPPAPFLGPRKIENEVKLNGYTIPKDTQVLVNAWAIGRDPTSWEDSLEFKPERFLTSKIDVQGRDFELIPFGAGRRICPGLPLAIRMIPMMLGSLINNFDWNLDHGIGPEDLDMTDKIGITLHKADPLSPQLARLEIQHETISYASHSHPTKGEDPTSMEFVTIVLGFFLLFALIQATFSVLGLGRPKNLPPGPTPFPIIGNLHLLGDHPNQSLAKLAKIHGPIMFLKLGRINTLVISSAAAAKEVLQKQDLAFSSRQILDSLHAHNHAQNSTFSLPVGAQWRTLRRILNNNIFSGDSLDASQHLRNQKVQELVAYCRKASECNETVDIGRAAYRTSLNIASNTIFSKDLTDPFEDSGQEFKELIGNIMMEAVKPNLVDVFPVLKKIDPQRIRSRLSHHLGKVLEIFEELIKERLVMKKRLKQDDDFLDNSLEWALTELIRNPCSMAKAKEELETTIGKGKILEEVDLMRLPYLRGIAKETLRIHPPAPFLVPRKLETQVKLYGYTIPKGTQVLVNAWAIGRDPTTWEDSLEFKPERFLTSGIDIQGHDFELIPFGAGRRICPGLPLAIRMIPLMLGSLLNNFDWNLDNGIRPGNMDMTEKFGLTLQKANPLCVVPKPLH
;
A
#
# COMPACT_ATOMS: atom_id res chain seq x y z
N MET A 1 41.07 -11.20 -14.50
CA MET A 1 40.22 -11.90 -15.50
C MET A 1 39.75 -13.27 -15.01
N GLU A 2 40.61 -14.03 -14.32
CA GLU A 2 40.39 -15.42 -13.88
C GLU A 2 39.02 -15.72 -13.26
N PHE A 3 38.48 -14.85 -12.38
CA PHE A 3 37.17 -15.09 -11.77
C PHE A 3 36.02 -15.22 -12.79
N VAL A 4 36.03 -14.43 -13.86
CA VAL A 4 34.97 -14.48 -14.90
C VAL A 4 35.12 -15.74 -15.75
N THR A 5 36.35 -16.16 -16.07
CA THR A 5 36.62 -17.42 -16.77
C THR A 5 36.26 -18.64 -15.92
N ILE A 6 36.52 -18.60 -14.60
CA ILE A 6 36.11 -19.65 -13.66
C ILE A 6 34.58 -19.75 -13.60
N VAL A 7 33.86 -18.63 -13.44
CA VAL A 7 32.39 -18.64 -13.40
C VAL A 7 31.78 -19.13 -14.72
N LEU A 8 32.28 -18.66 -15.87
CA LEU A 8 31.84 -19.16 -17.19
C LEU A 8 32.16 -20.65 -17.35
N GLY A 9 33.34 -21.10 -16.93
CA GLY A 9 33.74 -22.51 -16.92
C GLY A 9 32.81 -23.38 -16.09
N PHE A 10 32.40 -22.92 -14.90
CA PHE A 10 31.41 -23.62 -14.06
C PHE A 10 30.03 -23.71 -14.74
N PHE A 11 29.55 -22.63 -15.36
CA PHE A 11 28.28 -22.66 -16.10
C PHE A 11 28.34 -23.60 -17.32
N LEU A 12 29.45 -23.61 -18.05
CA LEU A 12 29.63 -24.42 -19.26
C LEU A 12 29.81 -25.91 -18.90
N LEU A 13 30.57 -26.20 -17.83
CA LEU A 13 30.70 -27.55 -17.26
C LEU A 13 29.37 -28.06 -16.70
N TYR A 14 28.61 -27.22 -15.99
CA TYR A 14 27.27 -27.57 -15.51
C TYR A 14 26.31 -27.82 -16.67
N ALA A 15 26.33 -27.00 -17.72
CA ALA A 15 25.53 -27.20 -18.93
C ALA A 15 25.91 -28.49 -19.66
N LEU A 16 27.21 -28.82 -19.79
CA LEU A 16 27.70 -30.08 -20.34
C LEU A 16 27.26 -31.28 -19.51
N ILE A 17 27.35 -31.21 -18.18
CA ILE A 17 26.90 -32.26 -17.26
C ILE A 17 25.37 -32.44 -17.35
N GLN A 18 24.58 -31.36 -17.42
CA GLN A 18 23.14 -31.45 -17.62
C GLN A 18 22.78 -31.97 -19.02
N ALA A 19 23.53 -31.61 -20.05
CA ALA A 19 23.36 -32.14 -21.41
C ALA A 19 23.66 -33.64 -21.47
N THR A 20 24.74 -34.12 -20.85
CA THR A 20 25.03 -35.56 -20.77
C THR A 20 24.00 -36.29 -19.92
N PHE A 21 23.58 -35.76 -18.76
CA PHE A 21 22.44 -36.35 -18.02
C PHE A 21 21.13 -36.34 -18.82
N SER A 22 20.91 -35.37 -19.72
CA SER A 22 19.72 -35.34 -20.58
C SER A 22 19.82 -36.25 -21.80
N VAL A 23 21.03 -36.61 -22.24
CA VAL A 23 21.29 -37.55 -23.36
C VAL A 23 21.36 -39.00 -22.86
N PHE A 24 21.97 -39.25 -21.70
CA PHE A 24 22.11 -40.58 -21.11
C PHE A 24 20.98 -40.93 -20.10
N GLY A 25 20.13 -39.97 -19.72
CA GLY A 25 19.08 -40.14 -18.71
C GLY A 25 17.66 -40.38 -19.24
N ILE A 26 17.44 -40.46 -20.56
CA ILE A 26 16.13 -40.83 -21.13
C ILE A 26 15.99 -42.35 -21.10
N GLY A 27 15.64 -42.87 -19.92
CA GLY A 27 15.05 -44.20 -19.82
C GLY A 27 13.82 -44.30 -20.75
N ARG A 28 13.66 -45.44 -21.43
CA ARG A 28 12.63 -45.71 -22.46
C ARG A 28 11.32 -44.97 -22.23
N SER A 29 10.81 -44.34 -23.30
CA SER A 29 9.50 -43.70 -23.36
C SER A 29 8.43 -44.52 -22.62
N LYS A 30 8.06 -44.05 -21.42
CA LYS A 30 6.81 -44.47 -20.79
C LYS A 30 5.68 -43.91 -21.65
N ASN A 31 4.56 -44.63 -21.76
CA ASN A 31 3.39 -44.17 -22.50
C ASN A 31 2.77 -42.95 -21.80
N LEU A 32 3.37 -41.77 -21.94
CA LEU A 32 2.94 -40.52 -21.30
C LEU A 32 1.75 -39.93 -22.05
N PRO A 33 0.89 -39.15 -21.37
CA PRO A 33 -0.12 -38.35 -22.07
C PRO A 33 0.53 -37.36 -23.04
N PRO A 34 -0.18 -36.97 -24.11
CA PRO A 34 0.29 -35.98 -25.08
C PRO A 34 0.57 -34.62 -24.44
N GLY A 35 1.43 -33.82 -25.07
CA GLY A 35 1.73 -32.46 -24.61
C GLY A 35 2.78 -31.76 -25.49
N PRO A 36 3.00 -30.45 -25.28
CA PRO A 36 4.00 -29.68 -26.00
C PRO A 36 5.42 -30.09 -25.61
N THR A 37 6.31 -30.19 -26.59
CA THR A 37 7.72 -30.56 -26.37
C THR A 37 8.39 -29.61 -25.36
N PRO A 38 8.97 -30.12 -24.26
CA PRO A 38 9.59 -29.28 -23.24
C PRO A 38 10.96 -28.76 -23.68
N PHE A 39 11.24 -27.48 -23.43
CA PHE A 39 12.59 -26.94 -23.64
C PHE A 39 13.57 -27.45 -22.55
N PRO A 40 14.89 -27.52 -22.83
CA PRO A 40 15.89 -27.80 -21.82
C PRO A 40 15.77 -26.86 -20.61
N ILE A 41 16.00 -27.40 -19.41
CA ILE A 41 15.97 -26.70 -18.11
C ILE A 41 14.58 -26.16 -17.71
N ILE A 42 13.98 -25.26 -18.49
CA ILE A 42 12.72 -24.57 -18.14
C ILE A 42 11.45 -25.35 -18.52
N GLY A 43 11.57 -26.35 -19.39
CA GLY A 43 10.43 -27.11 -19.90
C GLY A 43 9.41 -26.22 -20.60
N ASN A 44 8.15 -26.33 -20.20
CA ASN A 44 6.99 -25.63 -20.76
C ASN A 44 6.61 -24.34 -20.00
N LEU A 45 7.42 -23.86 -19.04
CA LEU A 45 7.11 -22.66 -18.25
C LEU A 45 6.81 -21.42 -19.11
N HIS A 46 7.48 -21.32 -20.27
CA HIS A 46 7.30 -20.24 -21.24
C HIS A 46 5.89 -20.18 -21.88
N LEU A 47 5.09 -21.25 -21.77
CA LEU A 47 3.74 -21.33 -22.34
C LEU A 47 2.63 -20.90 -21.35
N LEU A 48 2.96 -20.60 -20.09
CA LEU A 48 1.95 -20.30 -19.07
C LEU A 48 1.43 -18.86 -19.14
N GLY A 49 2.32 -17.89 -19.36
CA GLY A 49 2.00 -16.47 -19.29
C GLY A 49 1.46 -16.03 -17.92
N ASP A 50 0.81 -14.87 -17.88
CA ASP A 50 0.22 -14.31 -16.64
C ASP A 50 -1.10 -14.98 -16.24
N GLN A 51 -1.75 -15.70 -17.15
CA GLN A 51 -3.05 -16.36 -16.96
C GLN A 51 -2.97 -17.87 -17.22
N PRO A 52 -2.27 -18.64 -16.37
CA PRO A 52 -1.98 -20.06 -16.62
C PRO A 52 -3.23 -20.91 -16.83
N HIS A 53 -4.35 -20.60 -16.17
CA HIS A 53 -5.59 -21.36 -16.32
C HIS A 53 -6.18 -21.25 -17.75
N GLN A 54 -6.06 -20.07 -18.38
CA GLN A 54 -6.49 -19.82 -19.75
C GLN A 54 -5.49 -20.40 -20.76
N SER A 55 -4.19 -20.23 -20.53
CA SER A 55 -3.13 -20.77 -21.39
C SER A 55 -3.16 -22.30 -21.44
N LEU A 56 -3.35 -22.95 -20.27
CA LEU A 56 -3.51 -24.41 -20.20
C LEU A 56 -4.83 -24.88 -20.84
N ALA A 57 -5.91 -24.11 -20.77
CA ALA A 57 -7.15 -24.41 -21.48
C ALA A 57 -6.97 -24.33 -23.01
N LYS A 58 -6.21 -23.34 -23.52
CA LYS A 58 -5.85 -23.23 -24.94
C LYS A 58 -4.99 -24.41 -25.40
N LEU A 59 -3.97 -24.79 -24.63
CA LEU A 59 -3.14 -25.96 -24.93
C LEU A 59 -3.90 -27.28 -24.89
N ALA A 60 -4.86 -27.45 -23.98
CA ALA A 60 -5.71 -28.64 -23.91
C ALA A 60 -6.59 -28.84 -25.16
N LYS A 61 -6.92 -27.77 -25.91
CA LYS A 61 -7.59 -27.89 -27.21
C LYS A 61 -6.69 -28.45 -28.32
N ILE A 62 -5.37 -28.36 -28.16
CA ILE A 62 -4.36 -28.84 -29.12
C ILE A 62 -3.90 -30.27 -28.75
N HIS A 63 -3.61 -30.49 -27.47
CA HIS A 63 -3.02 -31.74 -26.98
C HIS A 63 -4.04 -32.72 -26.38
N GLY A 64 -5.29 -32.28 -26.15
CA GLY A 64 -6.35 -33.09 -25.55
C GLY A 64 -6.54 -32.86 -24.04
N PRO A 65 -7.60 -33.47 -23.46
CA PRO A 65 -8.07 -33.16 -22.11
C PRO A 65 -7.22 -33.73 -20.97
N ILE A 66 -6.28 -34.63 -21.27
CA ILE A 66 -5.27 -35.18 -20.36
C ILE A 66 -3.91 -34.85 -20.96
N MET A 67 -3.32 -33.73 -20.53
CA MET A 67 -2.10 -33.19 -21.10
C MET A 67 -0.92 -33.31 -20.12
N PHE A 68 0.25 -33.74 -20.61
CA PHE A 68 1.47 -33.81 -19.82
C PHE A 68 2.40 -32.62 -20.13
N LEU A 69 2.99 -32.05 -19.08
CA LEU A 69 3.90 -30.91 -19.12
C LEU A 69 5.09 -31.14 -18.20
N ARG A 70 6.18 -30.44 -18.48
CA ARG A 70 7.32 -30.32 -17.57
C ARG A 70 7.49 -28.85 -17.20
N LEU A 71 7.22 -28.47 -15.96
CA LEU A 71 7.37 -27.10 -15.48
C LEU A 71 8.70 -26.99 -14.72
N GLY A 72 9.75 -26.54 -15.42
CA GLY A 72 11.13 -26.64 -14.93
C GLY A 72 11.56 -28.10 -14.70
N GLN A 73 11.70 -28.48 -13.44
CA GLN A 73 12.04 -29.84 -13.02
C GLN A 73 10.81 -30.68 -12.61
N ILE A 74 9.59 -30.11 -12.62
CA ILE A 74 8.37 -30.76 -12.13
C ILE A 74 7.53 -31.34 -13.27
N ASN A 75 7.30 -32.65 -13.23
CA ASN A 75 6.29 -33.30 -14.07
C ASN A 75 4.89 -32.83 -13.65
N THR A 76 4.09 -32.35 -14.60
CA THR A 76 2.75 -31.80 -14.35
C THR A 76 1.74 -32.42 -15.32
N LEU A 77 0.68 -33.00 -14.78
CA LEU A 77 -0.49 -33.48 -15.50
C LEU A 77 -1.60 -32.43 -15.42
N VAL A 78 -2.21 -32.09 -16.54
CA VAL A 78 -3.32 -31.14 -16.63
C VAL A 78 -4.58 -31.87 -17.09
N ILE A 79 -5.66 -31.73 -16.31
CA ILE A 79 -6.95 -32.37 -16.53
C ILE A 79 -7.96 -31.28 -16.88
N SER A 80 -8.56 -31.34 -18.07
CA SER A 80 -9.36 -30.23 -18.64
C SER A 80 -10.74 -30.62 -19.19
N SER A 81 -11.23 -31.85 -18.96
CA SER A 81 -12.62 -32.23 -19.27
C SER A 81 -13.30 -32.96 -18.11
N ALA A 82 -14.63 -32.93 -18.08
CA ALA A 82 -15.45 -33.60 -17.05
C ALA A 82 -15.13 -35.10 -16.93
N ALA A 83 -15.06 -35.82 -18.07
CA ALA A 83 -14.75 -37.24 -18.09
C ALA A 83 -13.36 -37.55 -17.47
N ALA A 84 -12.33 -36.77 -17.81
CA ALA A 84 -11.00 -36.94 -17.24
C ALA A 84 -10.93 -36.55 -15.75
N ALA A 85 -11.68 -35.53 -15.33
CA ALA A 85 -11.83 -35.17 -13.92
C ALA A 85 -12.51 -36.29 -13.11
N LYS A 86 -13.50 -36.99 -13.68
CA LYS A 86 -14.18 -38.13 -13.06
C LYS A 86 -13.25 -39.32 -12.80
N GLU A 87 -12.36 -39.63 -13.76
CA GLU A 87 -11.31 -40.64 -13.57
C GLU A 87 -10.41 -40.30 -12.38
N VAL A 88 -9.89 -39.07 -12.35
CA VAL A 88 -8.89 -38.61 -11.38
C VAL A 88 -9.47 -38.34 -9.98
N LEU A 89 -10.68 -37.77 -9.90
CA LEU A 89 -11.27 -37.31 -8.63
C LEU A 89 -12.29 -38.28 -8.02
N GLN A 90 -12.81 -39.26 -8.76
CA GLN A 90 -13.77 -40.25 -8.25
C GLN A 90 -13.27 -41.69 -8.43
N LYS A 91 -12.96 -42.13 -9.66
CA LYS A 91 -12.62 -43.56 -9.87
C LYS A 91 -11.27 -43.94 -9.27
N GLN A 92 -10.28 -43.05 -9.35
CA GLN A 92 -8.93 -43.26 -8.83
C GLN A 92 -8.61 -42.32 -7.65
N ASP A 93 -9.63 -41.86 -6.92
CA ASP A 93 -9.55 -40.69 -6.03
C ASP A 93 -8.42 -40.74 -5.00
N LEU A 94 -8.13 -41.93 -4.44
CA LEU A 94 -7.04 -42.20 -3.51
C LEU A 94 -5.66 -41.91 -4.11
N ALA A 95 -5.40 -42.39 -5.33
CA ALA A 95 -4.11 -42.26 -6.00
C ALA A 95 -3.77 -40.79 -6.32
N PHE A 96 -4.79 -39.97 -6.52
CA PHE A 96 -4.70 -38.53 -6.77
C PHE A 96 -5.09 -37.69 -5.52
N SER A 97 -5.09 -38.28 -4.32
CA SER A 97 -5.58 -37.61 -3.10
C SER A 97 -4.53 -36.78 -2.36
N THR A 98 -3.23 -36.99 -2.58
CA THR A 98 -2.15 -36.20 -1.97
C THR A 98 -2.00 -34.85 -2.66
N ARG A 99 -1.43 -33.86 -1.96
CA ARG A 99 -1.24 -32.48 -2.45
C ARG A 99 0.17 -32.26 -2.98
N HIS A 100 0.30 -31.42 -4.00
CA HIS A 100 1.55 -30.70 -4.23
C HIS A 100 1.52 -29.46 -3.30
N ILE A 101 2.61 -29.21 -2.58
CA ILE A 101 2.68 -28.14 -1.57
C ILE A 101 3.63 -27.04 -2.09
N PRO A 102 3.11 -25.86 -2.47
CA PRO A 102 3.91 -24.69 -2.78
C PRO A 102 4.84 -24.31 -1.63
N ASP A 103 6.08 -23.95 -1.94
CA ASP A 103 7.12 -23.62 -0.96
C ASP A 103 6.73 -22.45 -0.05
N ALA A 104 5.91 -21.53 -0.55
CA ALA A 104 5.28 -20.47 0.25
C ALA A 104 4.63 -21.02 1.53
N LEU A 105 3.87 -22.12 1.41
CA LEU A 105 3.07 -22.71 2.48
C LEU A 105 3.86 -23.59 3.45
N THR A 106 5.18 -23.71 3.25
CA THR A 106 6.11 -24.22 4.27
C THR A 106 6.35 -23.19 5.40
N ALA A 107 6.01 -21.92 5.18
CA ALA A 107 6.08 -20.88 6.20
C ALA A 107 5.29 -21.27 7.48
N HIS A 108 5.90 -21.05 8.64
CA HIS A 108 5.38 -21.45 9.96
C HIS A 108 4.96 -22.93 10.08
N ASN A 109 5.53 -23.81 9.25
CA ASN A 109 5.16 -25.23 9.15
C ASN A 109 3.66 -25.46 8.90
N HIS A 110 2.97 -24.50 8.28
CA HIS A 110 1.51 -24.53 8.10
C HIS A 110 1.04 -25.77 7.31
N ALA A 111 1.69 -26.09 6.18
CA ALA A 111 1.33 -27.26 5.39
C ALA A 111 1.53 -28.63 6.11
N GLN A 112 2.31 -28.68 7.20
CA GLN A 112 2.51 -29.89 8.00
C GLN A 112 1.34 -30.16 8.97
N HIS A 113 0.47 -29.18 9.19
CA HIS A 113 -0.59 -29.22 10.20
C HIS A 113 -1.98 -28.83 9.64
N SER A 114 -2.02 -28.27 8.43
CA SER A 114 -3.23 -27.86 7.71
C SER A 114 -4.03 -29.06 7.16
N THR A 115 -5.35 -29.00 7.29
CA THR A 115 -6.27 -30.01 6.73
C THR A 115 -6.35 -29.94 5.20
N ILE A 116 -6.00 -28.79 4.60
CA ILE A 116 -5.97 -28.57 3.15
C ILE A 116 -4.78 -29.32 2.53
N TRP A 117 -3.62 -29.32 3.22
CA TRP A 117 -2.32 -29.74 2.68
C TRP A 117 -1.84 -31.12 3.16
N LEU A 118 -2.19 -31.56 4.37
CA LEU A 118 -1.85 -32.89 4.90
C LEU A 118 -2.23 -34.03 3.93
N PRO A 119 -1.42 -35.11 3.79
CA PRO A 119 -1.77 -36.29 3.00
C PRO A 119 -2.98 -37.03 3.62
N VAL A 120 -3.64 -37.91 2.84
CA VAL A 120 -4.80 -38.67 3.33
C VAL A 120 -4.35 -39.77 4.30
N GLY A 121 -4.30 -39.43 5.58
CA GLY A 121 -3.95 -40.33 6.68
C GLY A 121 -4.84 -40.13 7.91
N PRO A 122 -4.54 -40.78 9.05
CA PRO A 122 -5.32 -40.67 10.29
C PRO A 122 -5.58 -39.22 10.71
N ARG A 123 -4.54 -38.39 10.89
CA ARG A 123 -4.67 -36.97 11.28
C ARG A 123 -5.57 -36.17 10.35
N TRP A 124 -5.43 -36.33 9.03
CA TRP A 124 -6.29 -35.64 8.06
C TRP A 124 -7.75 -36.10 8.18
N ARG A 125 -8.02 -37.39 8.42
CA ARG A 125 -9.38 -37.90 8.67
C ARG A 125 -9.96 -37.34 9.96
N THR A 126 -9.18 -37.22 11.03
CA THR A 126 -9.61 -36.59 12.29
C THR A 126 -10.00 -35.13 12.08
N LEU A 127 -9.12 -34.32 11.49
CA LEU A 127 -9.43 -32.90 11.25
C LEU A 127 -10.64 -32.72 10.33
N ARG A 128 -10.80 -33.56 9.30
CA ARG A 128 -12.02 -33.57 8.46
C ARG A 128 -13.27 -33.99 9.22
N ARG A 129 -13.19 -34.98 10.10
CA ARG A 129 -14.31 -35.40 10.95
C ARG A 129 -14.68 -34.28 11.94
N PHE A 130 -13.69 -33.62 12.54
CA PHE A 130 -13.89 -32.48 13.42
C PHE A 130 -14.64 -31.34 12.71
N LEU A 131 -14.19 -30.93 11.52
CA LEU A 131 -14.85 -29.90 10.72
C LEU A 131 -16.28 -30.28 10.34
N ASN A 132 -16.47 -31.51 9.86
CA ASN A 132 -17.79 -32.00 9.48
C ASN A 132 -18.75 -32.08 10.67
N ASN A 133 -18.29 -32.48 11.86
CA ASN A 133 -19.16 -32.64 13.03
C ASN A 133 -19.50 -31.30 13.70
N ASN A 134 -18.55 -30.36 13.76
CA ASN A 134 -18.64 -29.17 14.60
C ASN A 134 -18.92 -27.85 13.85
N ILE A 135 -18.81 -27.84 12.51
CA ILE A 135 -19.00 -26.62 11.70
C ILE A 135 -19.88 -26.88 10.46
N PHE A 136 -19.70 -28.00 9.77
CA PHE A 136 -20.26 -28.20 8.42
C PHE A 136 -21.33 -29.31 8.30
N SER A 137 -21.78 -29.89 9.41
CA SER A 137 -22.95 -30.79 9.42
C SER A 137 -24.24 -29.99 9.17
N GLY A 138 -25.31 -30.69 8.77
CA GLY A 138 -26.64 -30.09 8.70
C GLY A 138 -27.01 -29.47 10.06
N ASP A 139 -27.03 -30.30 11.10
CA ASP A 139 -27.40 -29.93 12.47
C ASP A 139 -26.59 -28.75 13.03
N SER A 140 -25.26 -28.74 12.83
CA SER A 140 -24.39 -27.64 13.30
C SER A 140 -24.68 -26.33 12.56
N LEU A 141 -24.93 -26.41 11.24
CA LEU A 141 -25.30 -25.24 10.47
C LEU A 141 -26.70 -24.76 10.84
N ASP A 142 -27.68 -25.64 10.96
CA ASP A 142 -29.06 -25.28 11.28
C ASP A 142 -29.17 -24.64 12.68
N ALA A 143 -28.44 -25.17 13.68
CA ALA A 143 -28.31 -24.53 14.99
C ALA A 143 -27.74 -23.09 14.92
N ASN A 144 -26.78 -22.85 14.02
CA ASN A 144 -26.15 -21.55 13.79
C ASN A 144 -26.83 -20.71 12.68
N GLN A 145 -28.06 -21.05 12.25
CA GLN A 145 -28.80 -20.29 11.24
C GLN A 145 -29.04 -18.84 11.67
N HIS A 146 -29.32 -18.63 12.96
CA HIS A 146 -29.57 -17.30 13.52
C HIS A 146 -28.36 -16.35 13.33
N LEU A 147 -27.13 -16.84 13.49
CA LEU A 147 -25.91 -16.06 13.21
C LEU A 147 -25.80 -15.69 11.73
N ARG A 148 -26.11 -16.61 10.80
CA ARG A 148 -26.10 -16.31 9.36
C ARG A 148 -27.12 -15.23 9.00
N ASN A 149 -28.36 -15.36 9.48
CA ASN A 149 -29.40 -14.34 9.32
C ASN A 149 -28.92 -12.99 9.86
N GLN A 150 -28.35 -12.94 11.08
CA GLN A 150 -27.80 -11.71 11.67
C GLN A 150 -26.71 -11.08 10.81
N LYS A 151 -25.73 -11.86 10.31
CA LYS A 151 -24.61 -11.31 9.51
C LYS A 151 -25.04 -10.82 8.14
N VAL A 152 -26.12 -11.35 7.57
CA VAL A 152 -26.75 -10.83 6.35
C VAL A 152 -27.62 -9.58 6.65
N GLN A 153 -28.28 -9.50 7.82
CA GLN A 153 -28.95 -8.28 8.26
C GLN A 153 -27.95 -7.13 8.47
N GLU A 154 -26.80 -7.40 9.09
CA GLU A 154 -25.69 -6.46 9.25
C GLU A 154 -25.14 -5.96 7.89
N LEU A 155 -24.98 -6.87 6.91
CA LEU A 155 -24.61 -6.51 5.53
C LEU A 155 -25.61 -5.53 4.90
N VAL A 156 -26.90 -5.83 4.97
CA VAL A 156 -27.96 -4.98 4.42
C VAL A 156 -28.05 -3.64 5.18
N ALA A 157 -27.85 -3.62 6.49
CA ALA A 157 -27.81 -2.39 7.28
C ALA A 157 -26.63 -1.48 6.88
N TYR A 158 -25.44 -2.06 6.64
CA TYR A 158 -24.29 -1.34 6.09
C TYR A 158 -24.59 -0.75 4.71
N CYS A 159 -25.15 -1.54 3.78
CA CYS A 159 -25.52 -1.04 2.45
C CYS A 159 -26.61 0.06 2.53
N ARG A 160 -27.59 -0.06 3.43
CA ARG A 160 -28.60 1.00 3.69
C ARG A 160 -27.96 2.29 4.22
N LYS A 161 -26.89 2.19 5.04
CA LYS A 161 -26.11 3.35 5.49
C LYS A 161 -25.38 4.01 4.31
N ALA A 162 -24.63 3.24 3.52
CA ALA A 162 -23.93 3.74 2.34
C ALA A 162 -24.87 4.41 1.32
N SER A 163 -26.03 3.79 1.03
CA SER A 163 -27.06 4.37 0.15
C SER A 163 -27.59 5.72 0.65
N ARG A 164 -27.83 5.87 1.96
CA ARG A 164 -28.24 7.16 2.56
C ARG A 164 -27.16 8.24 2.47
N CYS A 165 -25.89 7.85 2.49
CA CYS A 165 -24.74 8.75 2.34
C CYS A 165 -24.35 9.00 0.87
N ASN A 166 -25.01 8.33 -0.10
CA ASN A 166 -24.61 8.29 -1.51
C ASN A 166 -23.15 7.81 -1.72
N GLU A 167 -22.73 6.82 -0.93
CA GLU A 167 -21.41 6.19 -0.97
C GLU A 167 -21.44 4.93 -1.86
N SER A 168 -20.35 4.67 -2.59
CA SER A 168 -20.16 3.43 -3.34
C SER A 168 -19.81 2.27 -2.40
N VAL A 169 -20.25 1.06 -2.75
CA VAL A 169 -20.03 -0.15 -1.94
C VAL A 169 -19.13 -1.13 -2.69
N ASP A 170 -17.88 -1.31 -2.23
CA ASP A 170 -17.03 -2.45 -2.61
C ASP A 170 -17.72 -3.76 -2.17
N VAL A 171 -18.37 -4.42 -3.12
CA VAL A 171 -19.21 -5.60 -2.90
C VAL A 171 -18.38 -6.75 -2.35
N GLY A 172 -17.20 -6.99 -2.91
CA GLY A 172 -16.29 -8.02 -2.44
C GLY A 172 -15.82 -7.78 -1.01
N ARG A 173 -15.60 -6.52 -0.61
CA ARG A 173 -15.17 -6.15 0.75
C ARG A 173 -16.31 -6.26 1.77
N ALA A 174 -17.52 -5.85 1.37
CA ALA A 174 -18.71 -6.05 2.19
C ALA A 174 -18.99 -7.55 2.43
N ALA A 175 -18.97 -8.37 1.37
CA ALA A 175 -19.14 -9.82 1.46
C ALA A 175 -17.99 -10.51 2.24
N PHE A 176 -16.76 -10.02 2.10
CA PHE A 176 -15.61 -10.49 2.87
C PHE A 176 -15.81 -10.23 4.37
N ARG A 177 -16.19 -9.01 4.76
CA ARG A 177 -16.46 -8.63 6.15
C ARG A 177 -17.58 -9.47 6.76
N THR A 178 -18.68 -9.67 6.03
CA THR A 178 -19.78 -10.54 6.46
C THR A 178 -19.34 -11.99 6.65
N SER A 179 -18.51 -12.53 5.75
CA SER A 179 -17.96 -13.88 5.88
C SER A 179 -16.96 -14.00 7.03
N LEU A 180 -16.15 -12.95 7.27
CA LEU A 180 -15.17 -12.86 8.35
C LEU A 180 -15.87 -12.84 9.72
N ASN A 181 -16.85 -11.95 9.91
CA ASN A 181 -17.60 -11.86 11.16
C ASN A 181 -18.44 -13.12 11.40
N LEU A 182 -18.99 -13.76 10.36
CA LEU A 182 -19.67 -15.05 10.53
C LEU A 182 -18.71 -16.12 11.08
N LEU A 183 -17.54 -16.29 10.46
CA LEU A 183 -16.56 -17.29 10.90
C LEU A 183 -15.99 -16.95 12.28
N SER A 184 -15.72 -15.69 12.59
CA SER A 184 -15.23 -15.30 13.92
C SER A 184 -16.29 -15.45 14.99
N ASN A 185 -17.57 -15.23 14.69
CA ASN A 185 -18.64 -15.48 15.63
C ASN A 185 -18.85 -16.99 15.85
N THR A 186 -18.89 -17.80 14.78
CA THR A 186 -18.99 -19.27 14.88
C THR A 186 -17.81 -19.90 15.64
N ILE A 187 -16.60 -19.33 15.53
CA ILE A 187 -15.38 -19.94 16.08
C ILE A 187 -14.97 -19.38 17.44
N PHE A 188 -15.19 -18.09 17.69
CA PHE A 188 -14.72 -17.37 18.88
C PHE A 188 -15.83 -16.63 19.65
N SER A 189 -17.09 -16.71 19.21
CA SER A 189 -18.24 -15.95 19.73
C SER A 189 -18.02 -14.42 19.72
N LYS A 190 -17.26 -13.91 18.75
CA LYS A 190 -16.81 -12.51 18.67
C LYS A 190 -16.73 -12.04 17.22
N ASP A 191 -17.15 -10.82 16.93
CA ASP A 191 -16.93 -10.20 15.63
C ASP A 191 -15.50 -9.60 15.58
N LEU A 192 -14.75 -9.88 14.52
CA LEU A 192 -13.39 -9.35 14.34
C LEU A 192 -13.35 -7.94 13.71
N THR A 193 -14.47 -7.48 13.17
CA THR A 193 -14.59 -6.20 12.47
C THR A 193 -15.93 -5.53 12.80
N ASP A 194 -15.98 -4.21 12.85
CA ASP A 194 -17.23 -3.46 12.98
C ASP A 194 -18.12 -3.71 11.75
N PRO A 195 -19.32 -4.32 11.91
CA PRO A 195 -20.20 -4.66 10.81
C PRO A 195 -20.79 -3.45 10.06
N PHE A 196 -20.78 -2.25 10.66
CA PHE A 196 -21.39 -1.02 10.13
C PHE A 196 -20.35 0.00 9.60
N GLN A 197 -19.07 -0.38 9.58
CA GLN A 197 -17.96 0.44 9.05
C GLN A 197 -17.04 -0.40 8.15
N ASP A 198 -16.22 0.25 7.33
CA ASP A 198 -15.24 -0.44 6.46
C ASP A 198 -13.95 -0.84 7.21
N SER A 199 -14.12 -1.55 8.31
CA SER A 199 -13.05 -1.94 9.23
C SER A 199 -12.33 -3.25 8.86
N GLY A 200 -12.81 -3.98 7.86
CA GLY A 200 -12.25 -5.26 7.43
C GLY A 200 -11.12 -5.19 6.40
N LYS A 201 -10.76 -3.98 5.95
CA LYS A 201 -9.82 -3.73 4.85
C LYS A 201 -8.44 -4.35 5.08
N GLU A 202 -7.79 -4.11 6.22
CA GLU A 202 -6.46 -4.69 6.48
C GLU A 202 -6.51 -6.23 6.50
N PHE A 203 -7.54 -6.82 7.10
CA PHE A 203 -7.68 -8.28 7.14
C PHE A 203 -7.89 -8.84 5.71
N LYS A 204 -8.75 -8.21 4.87
CA LYS A 204 -8.91 -8.55 3.45
C LYS A 204 -7.58 -8.46 2.69
N GLU A 205 -6.83 -7.39 2.89
CA GLU A 205 -5.51 -7.22 2.27
C GLU A 205 -4.51 -8.30 2.70
N VAL A 206 -4.45 -8.68 3.98
CA VAL A 206 -3.55 -9.74 4.45
C VAL A 206 -3.95 -11.11 3.89
N VAL A 207 -5.24 -11.45 3.88
CA VAL A 207 -5.76 -12.70 3.29
C VAL A 207 -5.50 -12.75 1.79
N GLY A 208 -5.84 -11.69 1.04
CA GLY A 208 -5.59 -11.61 -0.40
C GLY A 208 -4.09 -11.72 -0.75
N ASN A 209 -3.21 -11.10 0.05
CA ASN A 209 -1.76 -11.27 -0.11
C ASN A 209 -1.31 -12.72 0.11
N ILE A 210 -1.90 -13.46 1.06
CA ILE A 210 -1.61 -14.89 1.27
C ILE A 210 -2.06 -15.70 0.04
N MET A 211 -3.29 -15.50 -0.44
CA MET A 211 -3.79 -16.22 -1.62
C MET A 211 -2.96 -15.94 -2.88
N MET A 212 -2.48 -14.71 -3.04
CA MET A 212 -1.57 -14.33 -4.14
C MET A 212 -0.17 -14.94 -3.98
N GLU A 213 0.47 -14.85 -2.81
CA GLU A 213 1.82 -15.43 -2.59
C GLU A 213 1.82 -16.96 -2.69
N ALA A 214 0.70 -17.64 -2.37
CA ALA A 214 0.60 -19.09 -2.40
C ALA A 214 0.30 -19.68 -3.80
N GLY A 215 -0.24 -18.90 -4.74
CA GLY A 215 -0.64 -19.38 -6.07
C GLY A 215 0.15 -18.80 -7.25
N LYS A 216 0.89 -17.70 -7.07
CA LYS A 216 1.69 -17.12 -8.16
C LYS A 216 2.95 -17.95 -8.49
N PRO A 217 3.48 -17.88 -9.72
CA PRO A 217 4.67 -18.63 -10.13
C PRO A 217 5.89 -18.38 -9.22
N ASN A 218 6.41 -19.47 -8.65
CA ASN A 218 7.55 -19.48 -7.73
C ASN A 218 8.65 -20.38 -8.28
N LEU A 219 9.83 -19.81 -8.54
CA LEU A 219 11.00 -20.51 -9.06
C LEU A 219 11.46 -21.66 -8.15
N VAL A 220 11.22 -21.57 -6.83
CA VAL A 220 11.55 -22.67 -5.90
C VAL A 220 10.70 -23.91 -6.17
N ASP A 221 9.44 -23.73 -6.55
CA ASP A 221 8.52 -24.84 -6.81
C ASP A 221 8.86 -25.55 -8.13
N TYR A 222 9.43 -24.84 -9.12
CA TYR A 222 9.90 -25.43 -10.37
C TYR A 222 11.37 -25.89 -10.35
N PHE A 223 12.19 -25.33 -9.46
CA PHE A 223 13.62 -25.60 -9.31
C PHE A 223 13.99 -25.76 -7.82
N PRO A 224 13.75 -26.94 -7.21
CA PRO A 224 13.90 -27.15 -5.77
C PRO A 224 15.30 -26.83 -5.20
N VAL A 225 16.36 -26.83 -6.02
CA VAL A 225 17.71 -26.39 -5.64
C VAL A 225 17.74 -24.95 -5.10
N LEU A 226 16.83 -24.08 -5.55
CA LEU A 226 16.74 -22.68 -5.12
C LEU A 226 16.05 -22.50 -3.75
N ARG A 227 15.51 -23.58 -3.15
CA ARG A 227 14.76 -23.54 -1.88
C ARG A 227 15.49 -22.85 -0.73
N LYS A 228 16.82 -22.99 -0.65
CA LYS A 228 17.60 -22.38 0.44
C LYS A 228 17.67 -20.85 0.36
N ILE A 229 17.60 -20.26 -0.84
CA ILE A 229 17.81 -18.82 -1.04
C ILE A 229 16.52 -18.00 -1.18
N ASP A 230 15.38 -18.62 -1.50
CA ASP A 230 14.08 -17.94 -1.72
C ASP A 230 14.22 -16.70 -2.63
N PRO A 231 14.60 -16.88 -3.91
CA PRO A 231 15.13 -15.80 -4.75
C PRO A 231 14.09 -14.72 -5.09
N GLN A 232 12.80 -15.07 -5.08
CA GLN A 232 11.69 -14.12 -5.24
C GLN A 232 11.15 -13.61 -3.88
N GLY A 233 11.71 -14.03 -2.75
CA GLY A 233 11.28 -13.69 -1.40
C GLY A 233 9.85 -14.13 -1.07
N ILE A 234 9.30 -15.11 -1.78
CA ILE A 234 7.88 -15.52 -1.67
C ILE A 234 7.64 -16.14 -0.29
N ARG A 235 8.47 -17.10 0.11
CA ARG A 235 8.36 -17.72 1.44
C ARG A 235 8.58 -16.68 2.54
N ARG A 236 9.57 -15.78 2.40
CA ARG A 236 9.82 -14.68 3.34
C ARG A 236 8.64 -13.69 3.43
N ARG A 237 7.93 -13.42 2.33
CA ARG A 237 6.71 -12.59 2.40
C ARG A 237 5.58 -13.37 3.07
N MET A 238 5.34 -14.63 2.68
CA MET A 238 4.34 -15.50 3.30
C MET A 238 4.49 -15.61 4.82
N THR A 239 5.72 -15.81 5.32
CA THR A 239 6.01 -15.84 6.77
C THR A 239 5.52 -14.59 7.50
N ARG A 240 5.59 -13.40 6.88
CA ARG A 240 5.08 -12.17 7.50
C ARG A 240 3.55 -12.08 7.46
N HIS A 241 2.91 -12.47 6.35
CA HIS A 241 1.45 -12.41 6.22
C HIS A 241 0.75 -13.45 7.11
N LEU A 242 1.20 -14.72 7.08
CA LEU A 242 0.73 -15.73 8.03
C LEU A 242 1.11 -15.37 9.48
N GLY A 243 2.23 -14.68 9.70
CA GLY A 243 2.62 -14.17 11.02
C GLY A 243 1.58 -13.21 11.61
N LYS A 244 1.07 -12.26 10.82
CA LYS A 244 -0.01 -11.35 11.24
C LYS A 244 -1.28 -12.11 11.67
N ILE A 245 -1.80 -12.99 10.82
CA ILE A 245 -3.03 -13.74 11.11
C ILE A 245 -2.86 -14.65 12.33
N ARG A 246 -1.70 -15.32 12.44
CA ARG A 246 -1.41 -16.18 13.60
C ARG A 246 -1.30 -15.38 14.90
N GLY A 247 -0.84 -14.12 14.87
CA GLY A 247 -0.86 -13.23 16.04
C GLY A 247 -2.27 -13.01 16.59
N ILE A 248 -3.21 -12.65 15.70
CA ILE A 248 -4.62 -12.44 16.06
C ILE A 248 -5.23 -13.71 16.68
N PHE A 249 -5.00 -14.88 16.08
CA PHE A 249 -5.50 -16.14 16.64
C PHE A 249 -4.82 -16.54 17.94
N GLU A 250 -3.53 -16.23 18.11
CA GLU A 250 -2.78 -16.51 19.33
C GLU A 250 -3.32 -15.66 20.49
N GLU A 251 -3.64 -14.38 20.25
CA GLU A 251 -4.32 -13.50 21.20
C GLU A 251 -5.69 -14.06 21.61
N LEU A 252 -6.54 -14.47 20.66
CA LEU A 252 -7.87 -15.04 20.94
C LEU A 252 -7.81 -16.38 21.69
N ILE A 253 -6.86 -17.25 21.34
CA ILE A 253 -6.61 -18.50 22.06
C ILE A 253 -6.18 -18.21 23.49
N ASN A 254 -5.26 -17.25 23.69
CA ASN A 254 -4.78 -16.88 25.02
C ASN A 254 -5.87 -16.19 25.85
N GLU A 255 -6.69 -15.32 25.26
CA GLU A 255 -7.89 -14.71 25.88
C GLU A 255 -8.83 -15.80 26.42
N ARG A 256 -9.12 -16.84 25.61
CA ARG A 256 -9.98 -17.96 26.04
C ARG A 256 -9.36 -18.80 27.15
N LEU A 257 -8.07 -19.11 27.07
CA LEU A 257 -7.36 -19.92 28.07
C LEU A 257 -7.23 -19.21 29.43
N VAL A 258 -6.91 -17.92 29.44
CA VAL A 258 -6.74 -17.13 30.68
C VAL A 258 -8.05 -16.96 31.43
N ILE A 259 -9.16 -16.75 30.72
CA ILE A 259 -10.48 -16.55 31.32
C ILE A 259 -11.06 -17.86 31.92
N ASN A 260 -10.49 -19.02 31.57
CA ASN A 260 -10.87 -20.36 32.04
C ASN A 260 -12.38 -20.68 31.91
N ARG A 261 -13.04 -20.09 30.90
CA ARG A 261 -14.46 -20.30 30.56
C ARG A 261 -14.59 -21.18 29.32
N LEU A 262 -14.41 -22.50 29.45
CA LEU A 262 -14.71 -23.51 28.41
C LEU A 262 -16.23 -23.77 28.26
N ASN A 263 -17.03 -22.72 28.46
CA ASN A 263 -18.48 -22.73 28.61
C ASN A 263 -19.20 -21.91 27.51
N GLN A 264 -18.50 -21.46 26.46
CA GLN A 264 -19.13 -20.84 25.29
C GLN A 264 -19.63 -21.90 24.30
N ASP A 265 -19.00 -23.08 24.31
CA ASP A 265 -19.28 -24.23 23.42
C ASP A 265 -19.16 -23.92 21.90
N ASP A 266 -18.38 -22.89 21.58
CA ASP A 266 -17.98 -22.59 20.20
C ASP A 266 -16.92 -23.58 19.67
N VAL A 267 -16.52 -23.38 18.41
CA VAL A 267 -15.54 -24.26 17.75
C VAL A 267 -14.17 -24.21 18.44
N LEU A 268 -13.75 -23.06 18.97
CA LEU A 268 -12.49 -22.95 19.70
C LEU A 268 -12.54 -23.76 21.01
N ASP A 269 -13.61 -23.65 21.81
CA ASP A 269 -13.79 -24.49 23.00
C ASP A 269 -13.71 -25.99 22.65
N LYS A 270 -14.31 -26.40 21.53
CA LYS A 270 -14.26 -27.80 21.05
C LYS A 270 -12.86 -28.22 20.59
N CYS A 271 -12.09 -27.34 19.95
CA CYS A 271 -10.67 -27.58 19.66
C CYS A 271 -9.83 -27.71 20.95
N LEU A 272 -10.07 -26.83 21.94
CA LEU A 272 -9.31 -26.81 23.19
C LEU A 272 -9.62 -28.03 24.09
N LYS A 273 -10.88 -28.47 24.16
CA LYS A 273 -11.28 -29.71 24.84
C LYS A 273 -10.54 -30.93 24.27
N ILE A 274 -10.54 -31.12 22.94
CA ILE A 274 -9.81 -32.24 22.30
C ILE A 274 -8.30 -32.13 22.55
N TYR A 275 -7.72 -30.92 22.53
CA TYR A 275 -6.30 -30.73 22.85
C TYR A 275 -5.96 -31.08 24.30
N GLN A 276 -6.86 -30.83 25.25
CA GLN A 276 -6.69 -31.21 26.66
C GLN A 276 -6.83 -32.73 26.87
N GLU A 277 -7.76 -33.37 26.16
CA GLU A 277 -8.02 -34.82 26.29
C GLU A 277 -7.01 -35.67 25.51
N ASN A 278 -6.65 -35.28 24.28
CA ASN A 278 -5.87 -36.07 23.32
C ASN A 278 -4.84 -35.21 22.54
N PRO A 279 -3.80 -34.68 23.22
CA PRO A 279 -2.85 -33.73 22.63
C PRO A 279 -2.05 -34.30 21.43
N ASP A 280 -1.88 -35.62 21.34
CA ASP A 280 -1.20 -36.29 20.22
C ASP A 280 -2.04 -36.30 18.92
N GLU A 281 -3.37 -36.16 19.04
CA GLU A 281 -4.28 -36.17 17.90
C GLU A 281 -4.47 -34.75 17.31
N ILE A 282 -4.72 -33.75 18.16
CA ILE A 282 -4.82 -32.34 17.78
C ILE A 282 -4.04 -31.48 18.79
N ASN A 283 -2.83 -31.07 18.40
CA ASN A 283 -2.00 -30.11 19.16
C ASN A 283 -2.20 -28.65 18.71
N ARG A 284 -1.65 -27.70 19.47
CA ARG A 284 -1.74 -26.25 19.21
C ARG A 284 -1.34 -25.84 17.76
N PRO A 285 -0.25 -26.34 17.15
CA PRO A 285 0.03 -26.15 15.72
C PRO A 285 -1.09 -26.59 14.75
N HIS A 286 -1.81 -27.69 15.04
CA HIS A 286 -2.98 -28.10 14.27
C HIS A 286 -4.14 -27.12 14.44
N ILE A 287 -4.46 -26.69 15.68
CA ILE A 287 -5.51 -25.67 15.93
C ILE A 287 -5.19 -24.39 15.15
N MET A 288 -3.97 -23.86 15.29
CA MET A 288 -3.54 -22.63 14.62
C MET A 288 -3.61 -22.73 13.08
N SER A 289 -3.31 -23.91 12.53
CA SER A 289 -3.39 -24.15 11.08
C SER A 289 -4.82 -24.40 10.61
N LEU A 290 -5.68 -25.00 11.43
CA LEU A 290 -7.11 -25.19 11.17
C LEU A 290 -7.86 -23.85 11.14
N LEU A 291 -7.57 -22.96 12.11
CA LEU A 291 -8.06 -21.59 12.10
C LEU A 291 -7.60 -20.86 10.84
N SER A 292 -6.31 -20.95 10.51
CA SER A 292 -5.77 -20.37 9.27
C SER A 292 -6.48 -20.91 8.01
N ASP A 293 -6.67 -22.23 7.89
CA ASP A 293 -7.40 -22.86 6.79
C ASP A 293 -8.83 -22.30 6.66
N LEU A 294 -9.56 -22.22 7.78
CA LEU A 294 -10.96 -21.79 7.83
C LEU A 294 -11.14 -20.33 7.43
N PHE A 295 -10.37 -19.41 8.04
CA PHE A 295 -10.49 -17.98 7.75
C PHE A 295 -9.99 -17.64 6.35
N LEU A 296 -8.86 -18.22 5.91
CA LEU A 296 -8.34 -17.97 4.56
C LEU A 296 -9.33 -18.46 3.50
N ALA A 297 -9.71 -19.75 3.55
CA ALA A 297 -10.55 -20.33 2.50
C ALA A 297 -12.00 -19.79 2.56
N GLY A 298 -12.58 -19.66 3.76
CA GLY A 298 -13.99 -19.36 3.94
C GLY A 298 -14.37 -17.89 3.70
N THR A 299 -13.44 -16.94 3.88
CA THR A 299 -13.69 -15.52 3.59
C THR A 299 -13.47 -15.19 2.12
N ASP A 300 -12.27 -15.49 1.60
CA ASP A 300 -11.81 -15.07 0.27
C ASP A 300 -12.63 -15.67 -0.89
N THR A 301 -12.91 -16.98 -0.83
CA THR A 301 -13.66 -17.68 -1.89
C THR A 301 -15.14 -17.28 -1.93
N THR A 302 -15.77 -17.12 -0.76
CA THR A 302 -17.17 -16.70 -0.63
C THR A 302 -17.35 -15.26 -1.12
N SER A 303 -16.45 -14.34 -0.74
CA SER A 303 -16.52 -12.95 -1.17
C SER A 303 -16.31 -12.78 -2.67
N SER A 304 -15.32 -13.47 -3.25
CA SER A 304 -15.10 -13.47 -4.71
C SER A 304 -16.33 -14.00 -5.46
N SER A 305 -16.97 -15.07 -4.96
CA SER A 305 -18.18 -15.63 -5.57
C SER A 305 -19.34 -14.63 -5.61
N VAL A 306 -19.58 -13.89 -4.51
CA VAL A 306 -20.63 -12.86 -4.45
C VAL A 306 -20.30 -11.66 -5.34
N GLU A 307 -19.04 -11.24 -5.37
CA GLU A 307 -18.57 -10.13 -6.19
C GLU A 307 -18.71 -10.42 -7.70
N TRP A 308 -18.32 -11.62 -8.15
CA TRP A 308 -18.52 -12.05 -9.53
C TRP A 308 -20.00 -12.22 -9.90
N ALA A 309 -20.83 -12.76 -8.99
CA ALA A 309 -22.27 -12.86 -9.21
C ALA A 309 -22.92 -11.48 -9.39
N MET A 310 -22.64 -10.54 -8.48
CA MET A 310 -23.13 -9.17 -8.59
C MET A 310 -22.62 -8.47 -9.85
N THR A 311 -21.37 -8.72 -10.27
CA THR A 311 -20.80 -8.16 -11.51
C THR A 311 -21.60 -8.62 -12.73
N GLU A 312 -21.79 -9.92 -12.91
CA GLU A 312 -22.50 -10.47 -14.08
C GLU A 312 -23.98 -10.06 -14.10
N VAL A 313 -24.63 -9.99 -12.94
CA VAL A 313 -26.04 -9.59 -12.82
C VAL A 313 -26.22 -8.09 -13.10
N ILE A 314 -25.35 -7.20 -12.58
CA ILE A 314 -25.36 -5.77 -12.92
C ILE A 314 -25.07 -5.57 -14.42
N ARG A 315 -24.11 -6.31 -14.98
CA ARG A 315 -23.75 -6.28 -16.41
C ARG A 315 -24.87 -6.77 -17.34
N LYS A 316 -25.87 -7.49 -16.82
CA LYS A 316 -26.98 -8.07 -17.60
C LYS A 316 -28.33 -7.69 -16.99
N PRO A 317 -28.88 -6.50 -17.30
CA PRO A 317 -30.13 -6.00 -16.71
C PRO A 317 -31.34 -6.93 -16.80
N HIS A 318 -31.43 -7.78 -17.85
CA HIS A 318 -32.50 -8.78 -17.97
C HIS A 318 -32.40 -9.90 -16.90
N ILE A 319 -31.18 -10.29 -16.50
CA ILE A 319 -30.95 -11.24 -15.41
C ILE A 319 -31.27 -10.57 -14.07
N MET A 320 -30.82 -9.31 -13.87
CA MET A 320 -31.16 -8.53 -12.67
C MET A 320 -32.67 -8.39 -12.48
N ALA A 321 -33.40 -8.04 -13.54
CA ALA A 321 -34.86 -7.91 -13.52
C ALA A 321 -35.54 -9.24 -13.16
N LYS A 322 -35.14 -10.34 -13.80
CA LYS A 322 -35.71 -11.67 -13.55
C LYS A 322 -35.40 -12.21 -12.15
N ALA A 323 -34.21 -11.93 -11.61
CA ALA A 323 -33.87 -12.22 -10.22
C ALA A 323 -34.73 -11.41 -9.24
N LYS A 324 -34.94 -10.11 -9.51
CA LYS A 324 -35.80 -9.24 -8.69
C LYS A 324 -37.26 -9.70 -8.71
N LEU A 325 -37.79 -10.11 -9.86
CA LEU A 325 -39.15 -10.66 -9.96
C LEU A 325 -39.33 -11.91 -9.09
N GLU A 326 -38.41 -12.89 -9.17
CA GLU A 326 -38.46 -14.08 -8.31
C GLU A 326 -38.39 -13.70 -6.81
N LEU A 327 -37.50 -12.79 -6.42
CA LEU A 327 -37.36 -12.35 -5.03
C LEU A 327 -38.61 -11.61 -4.55
N GLU A 328 -39.19 -10.74 -5.38
CA GLU A 328 -40.43 -10.01 -5.08
C GLU A 328 -41.64 -10.95 -4.93
N GLU A 329 -41.78 -11.97 -5.80
CA GLU A 329 -42.86 -12.96 -5.72
C GLU A 329 -42.71 -13.94 -4.54
N VAL A 330 -41.49 -14.42 -4.27
CA VAL A 330 -41.25 -15.51 -3.31
C VAL A 330 -41.12 -15.01 -1.87
N ILE A 331 -40.45 -13.88 -1.64
CA ILE A 331 -40.22 -13.33 -0.29
C ILE A 331 -40.85 -11.95 -0.08
N GLY A 332 -41.07 -11.18 -1.14
CA GLY A 332 -41.57 -9.81 -1.09
C GLY A 332 -40.45 -8.78 -1.27
N LYS A 333 -40.75 -7.72 -2.02
CA LYS A 333 -39.83 -6.62 -2.33
C LYS A 333 -39.16 -6.03 -1.08
N GLY A 334 -37.86 -5.79 -1.14
CA GLY A 334 -37.11 -5.12 -0.06
C GLY A 334 -36.94 -5.95 1.22
N LYS A 335 -37.35 -7.22 1.24
CA LYS A 335 -37.04 -8.15 2.34
C LYS A 335 -35.65 -8.76 2.19
N ILE A 336 -35.09 -9.16 3.32
CA ILE A 336 -33.80 -9.85 3.41
C ILE A 336 -34.07 -11.35 3.18
N VAL A 337 -33.22 -12.04 2.43
CA VAL A 337 -33.36 -13.47 2.15
C VAL A 337 -32.98 -14.27 3.39
N GLU A 338 -33.90 -15.09 3.88
CA GLU A 338 -33.60 -16.07 4.93
C GLU A 338 -33.27 -17.44 4.34
N GLU A 339 -32.56 -18.27 5.11
CA GLU A 339 -32.14 -19.60 4.63
C GLU A 339 -33.31 -20.52 4.22
N VAL A 340 -34.46 -20.36 4.88
CA VAL A 340 -35.69 -21.10 4.57
C VAL A 340 -36.25 -20.78 3.18
N ASP A 341 -35.96 -19.59 2.64
CA ASP A 341 -36.42 -19.16 1.33
C ASP A 341 -35.62 -19.76 0.18
N LEU A 342 -34.36 -20.14 0.43
CA LEU A 342 -33.44 -20.62 -0.59
C LEU A 342 -33.98 -21.80 -1.41
N LYS A 343 -34.82 -22.66 -0.82
CA LYS A 343 -35.44 -23.80 -1.53
C LYS A 343 -36.45 -23.38 -2.60
N ARG A 344 -36.95 -22.13 -2.56
CA ARG A 344 -37.96 -21.57 -3.46
C ARG A 344 -37.36 -20.64 -4.51
N LEU A 345 -36.17 -20.09 -4.27
CA LEU A 345 -35.47 -19.12 -5.13
C LEU A 345 -34.65 -19.83 -6.24
N THR A 346 -35.36 -20.38 -7.23
CA THR A 346 -34.83 -21.25 -8.28
C THR A 346 -33.88 -20.53 -9.24
N TYR A 347 -34.23 -19.31 -9.67
CA TYR A 347 -33.42 -18.51 -10.58
C TYR A 347 -32.21 -17.89 -9.89
N LEU A 348 -32.32 -17.53 -8.61
CA LEU A 348 -31.16 -17.17 -7.78
C LEU A 348 -30.13 -18.31 -7.73
N TRP A 349 -30.58 -19.57 -7.58
CA TRP A 349 -29.69 -20.73 -7.70
C TRP A 349 -29.08 -20.90 -9.08
N CYS A 350 -29.84 -20.62 -10.13
CA CYS A 350 -29.32 -20.63 -11.50
C CYS A 350 -28.17 -19.63 -11.67
N ILE A 351 -28.32 -18.42 -11.12
CA ILE A 351 -27.26 -17.38 -11.10
C ILE A 351 -26.04 -17.89 -10.32
N VAL A 352 -26.21 -18.42 -9.11
CA VAL A 352 -25.09 -18.94 -8.30
C VAL A 352 -24.34 -20.09 -9.01
N LYS A 353 -25.07 -21.04 -9.61
CA LYS A 353 -24.45 -22.14 -10.38
C LYS A 353 -23.69 -21.62 -11.60
N GLU A 354 -24.25 -20.66 -12.32
CA GLU A 354 -23.62 -20.06 -13.50
C GLU A 354 -22.39 -19.21 -13.15
N THR A 355 -22.44 -18.46 -12.04
CA THR A 355 -21.27 -17.77 -11.48
C THR A 355 -20.18 -18.77 -11.11
N LEU A 356 -20.50 -19.87 -10.44
CA LEU A 356 -19.49 -20.87 -10.09
C LEU A 356 -18.96 -21.68 -11.29
N ARG A 357 -19.69 -21.71 -12.41
CA ARG A 357 -19.24 -22.30 -13.70
C ARG A 357 -18.25 -21.39 -14.41
N ILE A 358 -18.61 -20.11 -14.59
CA ILE A 358 -17.80 -19.12 -15.32
C ILE A 358 -16.66 -18.60 -14.43
N HIS A 359 -16.92 -18.30 -13.17
CA HIS A 359 -15.96 -17.72 -12.23
C HIS A 359 -15.68 -18.66 -11.05
N PRO A 360 -15.14 -19.88 -11.28
CA PRO A 360 -14.85 -20.82 -10.21
C PRO A 360 -13.76 -20.24 -9.30
N PRO A 361 -14.02 -20.04 -7.99
CA PRO A 361 -13.08 -19.33 -7.11
C PRO A 361 -11.70 -19.96 -7.03
N ALA A 362 -11.57 -21.28 -7.24
CA ALA A 362 -10.29 -21.98 -7.34
C ALA A 362 -10.15 -22.64 -8.74
N PRO A 363 -9.55 -21.96 -9.73
CA PRO A 363 -9.60 -22.40 -11.14
C PRO A 363 -8.83 -23.70 -11.42
N PHE A 364 -7.84 -24.04 -10.59
CA PHE A 364 -7.12 -25.32 -10.60
C PHE A 364 -7.52 -26.27 -9.46
N LEU A 365 -8.60 -25.94 -8.73
CA LEU A 365 -8.88 -26.46 -7.39
C LEU A 365 -7.63 -26.31 -6.51
N GLY A 366 -7.32 -27.29 -5.66
CA GLY A 366 -6.00 -27.38 -5.02
C GLY A 366 -5.10 -28.39 -5.76
N PRO A 367 -3.84 -28.05 -6.07
CA PRO A 367 -2.90 -28.95 -6.74
C PRO A 367 -2.78 -30.32 -6.05
N ARG A 368 -2.87 -31.40 -6.82
CA ARG A 368 -2.63 -32.76 -6.33
C ARG A 368 -1.21 -33.21 -6.66
N LYS A 369 -0.77 -34.30 -6.05
CA LYS A 369 0.48 -35.00 -6.34
C LYS A 369 0.23 -36.51 -6.28
N ILE A 370 0.81 -37.25 -7.21
CA ILE A 370 0.74 -38.71 -7.24
C ILE A 370 1.96 -39.29 -6.50
N GLU A 371 1.73 -40.20 -5.56
CA GLU A 371 2.79 -40.77 -4.71
C GLU A 371 3.51 -41.98 -5.33
N ASN A 372 2.86 -42.64 -6.29
CA ASN A 372 3.32 -43.84 -6.99
C ASN A 372 3.04 -43.72 -8.50
N GLU A 373 3.54 -44.64 -9.33
CA GLU A 373 3.17 -44.68 -10.74
C GLU A 373 1.70 -45.15 -10.90
N VAL A 374 0.94 -44.52 -11.78
CA VAL A 374 -0.50 -44.76 -11.96
C VAL A 374 -0.85 -44.88 -13.45
N LYS A 375 -1.81 -45.75 -13.79
CA LYS A 375 -2.36 -45.86 -15.15
C LYS A 375 -3.63 -45.02 -15.28
N LEU A 376 -3.63 -44.06 -16.21
CA LEU A 376 -4.77 -43.18 -16.49
C LEU A 376 -5.07 -43.22 -18.00
N ASN A 377 -6.23 -43.74 -18.37
CA ASN A 377 -6.69 -43.85 -19.76
C ASN A 377 -5.64 -44.44 -20.73
N GLY A 378 -4.99 -45.52 -20.32
CA GLY A 378 -3.90 -46.17 -21.07
C GLY A 378 -2.51 -45.54 -20.88
N TYR A 379 -2.45 -44.27 -20.49
CA TYR A 379 -1.19 -43.59 -20.17
C TYR A 379 -0.61 -44.01 -18.82
N THR A 380 0.69 -43.81 -18.66
CA THR A 380 1.51 -44.16 -17.50
C THR A 380 2.00 -42.88 -16.87
N ILE A 381 1.37 -42.46 -15.77
CA ILE A 381 1.72 -41.21 -15.09
C ILE A 381 2.83 -41.49 -14.06
N PRO A 382 4.01 -40.87 -14.17
CA PRO A 382 5.10 -41.11 -13.24
C PRO A 382 4.76 -40.71 -11.80
N LYS A 383 5.39 -41.40 -10.85
CA LYS A 383 5.50 -40.95 -9.45
C LYS A 383 5.98 -39.49 -9.37
N ASP A 384 5.56 -38.80 -8.31
CA ASP A 384 5.88 -37.41 -7.98
C ASP A 384 5.32 -36.35 -8.95
N THR A 385 4.53 -36.76 -9.95
CA THR A 385 3.81 -35.85 -10.86
C THR A 385 2.79 -35.00 -10.10
N GLN A 386 2.86 -33.68 -10.30
CA GLN A 386 1.82 -32.72 -9.89
C GLN A 386 0.60 -32.88 -10.80
N VAL A 387 -0.62 -32.74 -10.28
CA VAL A 387 -1.84 -32.76 -11.09
C VAL A 387 -2.67 -31.51 -10.84
N LEU A 388 -2.99 -30.80 -11.93
CA LEU A 388 -3.85 -29.62 -11.96
C LEU A 388 -5.18 -29.99 -12.63
N VAL A 389 -6.29 -29.84 -11.92
CA VAL A 389 -7.63 -30.02 -12.50
C VAL A 389 -8.17 -28.64 -12.83
N ASN A 390 -8.20 -28.30 -14.11
CA ASN A 390 -8.58 -26.98 -14.61
C ASN A 390 -10.12 -26.86 -14.65
N ALA A 391 -10.72 -26.60 -13.49
CA ALA A 391 -12.15 -26.39 -13.34
C ALA A 391 -12.66 -25.22 -14.20
N TRP A 392 -11.84 -24.19 -14.42
CA TRP A 392 -12.15 -23.07 -15.32
C TRP A 392 -12.30 -23.51 -16.78
N ALA A 393 -11.47 -24.45 -17.25
CA ALA A 393 -11.57 -25.03 -18.58
C ALA A 393 -12.80 -25.95 -18.70
N ILE A 394 -13.04 -26.80 -17.71
CA ILE A 394 -14.19 -27.73 -17.66
C ILE A 394 -15.51 -26.95 -17.69
N GLY A 395 -15.62 -25.88 -16.91
CA GLY A 395 -16.78 -24.98 -16.92
C GLY A 395 -17.01 -24.26 -18.24
N ARG A 396 -16.03 -24.22 -19.15
CA ARG A 396 -16.10 -23.59 -20.49
C ARG A 396 -15.97 -24.58 -21.65
N ASP A 397 -16.03 -25.88 -21.38
CA ASP A 397 -15.90 -26.92 -22.40
C ASP A 397 -17.16 -26.92 -23.30
N PRO A 398 -17.07 -26.59 -24.60
CA PRO A 398 -18.24 -26.57 -25.49
C PRO A 398 -18.81 -27.96 -25.76
N THR A 399 -18.12 -29.04 -25.38
CA THR A 399 -18.68 -30.40 -25.41
C THR A 399 -19.60 -30.70 -24.23
N SER A 400 -19.48 -29.92 -23.14
CA SER A 400 -20.31 -30.04 -21.92
C SER A 400 -21.34 -28.92 -21.78
N TRP A 401 -21.12 -27.77 -22.43
CA TRP A 401 -21.91 -26.56 -22.27
C TRP A 401 -22.23 -25.87 -23.60
N GLU A 402 -23.51 -25.78 -23.96
CA GLU A 402 -23.99 -24.88 -25.03
C GLU A 402 -23.64 -23.42 -24.68
N ASP A 403 -23.22 -22.60 -25.66
CA ASP A 403 -22.78 -21.22 -25.44
C ASP A 403 -21.77 -21.11 -24.28
N SER A 404 -20.73 -21.96 -24.28
CA SER A 404 -19.90 -22.21 -23.09
C SER A 404 -19.18 -20.99 -22.50
N LEU A 405 -19.04 -19.91 -23.26
CA LEU A 405 -18.44 -18.65 -22.82
C LEU A 405 -19.46 -17.60 -22.36
N GLU A 406 -20.75 -17.81 -22.63
CA GLU A 406 -21.81 -16.90 -22.21
C GLU A 406 -22.29 -17.22 -20.78
N PHE A 407 -22.46 -16.17 -19.98
CA PHE A 407 -23.17 -16.22 -18.71
C PHE A 407 -24.69 -16.17 -18.97
N LYS A 408 -25.34 -17.34 -18.87
CA LYS A 408 -26.72 -17.68 -19.25
C LYS A 408 -27.34 -18.58 -18.17
N PRO A 409 -27.77 -18.03 -17.01
CA PRO A 409 -28.32 -18.80 -15.87
C PRO A 409 -29.45 -19.76 -16.26
N GLU A 410 -30.24 -19.40 -17.27
CA GLU A 410 -31.35 -20.18 -17.85
C GLU A 410 -31.00 -21.66 -18.07
N ARG A 411 -29.73 -21.98 -18.38
CA ARG A 411 -29.27 -23.37 -18.57
C ARG A 411 -29.48 -24.28 -17.34
N PHE A 412 -29.65 -23.70 -16.15
CA PHE A 412 -29.89 -24.43 -14.91
C PHE A 412 -31.36 -24.58 -14.52
N LEU A 413 -32.30 -23.93 -15.24
CA LEU A 413 -33.74 -24.02 -14.93
C LEU A 413 -34.31 -25.45 -15.07
N THR A 414 -33.80 -26.21 -16.04
CA THR A 414 -34.22 -27.60 -16.32
C THR A 414 -33.10 -28.62 -16.07
N SER A 415 -31.89 -28.16 -15.73
CA SER A 415 -30.74 -29.03 -15.53
C SER A 415 -30.68 -29.58 -14.10
N LYS A 416 -30.34 -30.88 -14.00
CA LYS A 416 -30.10 -31.56 -12.72
C LYS A 416 -28.67 -31.39 -12.20
N ILE A 417 -27.78 -30.77 -12.97
CA ILE A 417 -26.37 -30.54 -12.61
C ILE A 417 -26.29 -29.70 -11.34
N ASP A 418 -25.48 -30.14 -10.37
CA ASP A 418 -25.27 -29.43 -9.11
C ASP A 418 -23.80 -29.42 -8.66
N VAL A 419 -23.46 -28.46 -7.81
CA VAL A 419 -22.09 -28.19 -7.33
C VAL A 419 -21.57 -29.23 -6.31
N GLN A 420 -22.31 -30.32 -6.09
CA GLN A 420 -22.09 -31.35 -5.05
C GLN A 420 -20.91 -32.29 -5.35
N GLY A 421 -20.13 -32.04 -6.42
CA GLY A 421 -19.02 -32.89 -6.84
C GLY A 421 -19.45 -34.27 -7.36
N ARG A 422 -20.67 -34.38 -7.88
CA ARG A 422 -21.22 -35.59 -8.54
C ARG A 422 -21.28 -35.43 -10.06
N ASP A 423 -21.63 -34.24 -10.51
CA ASP A 423 -21.66 -33.82 -11.91
C ASP A 423 -20.30 -33.18 -12.23
N PHE A 424 -19.55 -33.80 -13.15
CA PHE A 424 -18.13 -33.45 -13.37
C PHE A 424 -17.95 -32.24 -14.29
N GLU A 425 -19.03 -31.84 -14.93
CA GLU A 425 -19.21 -30.63 -15.73
C GLU A 425 -19.16 -29.37 -14.86
N LEU A 426 -19.56 -29.47 -13.57
CA LEU A 426 -19.63 -28.36 -12.61
C LEU A 426 -19.00 -28.74 -11.25
N ILE A 427 -17.68 -28.60 -11.14
CA ILE A 427 -16.91 -28.98 -9.94
C ILE A 427 -16.19 -27.82 -9.21
N PRO A 428 -16.84 -26.68 -8.92
CA PRO A 428 -16.19 -25.52 -8.28
C PRO A 428 -15.62 -25.83 -6.88
N PHE A 429 -16.23 -26.80 -6.17
CA PHE A 429 -15.77 -27.29 -4.86
C PHE A 429 -14.89 -28.56 -4.96
N GLY A 430 -14.57 -29.00 -6.17
CA GLY A 430 -13.94 -30.29 -6.44
C GLY A 430 -14.85 -31.50 -6.19
N ALA A 431 -14.25 -32.69 -6.10
CA ALA A 431 -14.94 -33.96 -5.91
C ALA A 431 -14.08 -34.99 -5.15
N GLY A 432 -14.70 -36.11 -4.79
CA GLY A 432 -14.08 -37.24 -4.07
C GLY A 432 -13.71 -36.91 -2.62
N ARG A 433 -12.79 -37.70 -2.03
CA ARG A 433 -12.30 -37.51 -0.63
C ARG A 433 -11.89 -36.07 -0.28
N ARG A 434 -11.44 -35.30 -1.27
CA ARG A 434 -10.87 -33.94 -1.11
C ARG A 434 -11.84 -32.82 -1.53
N ILE A 435 -13.13 -33.12 -1.72
CA ILE A 435 -14.18 -32.10 -1.91
C ILE A 435 -14.16 -31.08 -0.76
N CYS A 436 -14.44 -29.81 -1.06
CA CYS A 436 -14.44 -28.72 -0.08
C CYS A 436 -15.27 -29.07 1.17
N PRO A 437 -14.72 -28.95 2.40
CA PRO A 437 -15.50 -29.20 3.61
C PRO A 437 -16.53 -28.09 3.85
N GLY A 438 -16.23 -26.86 3.44
CA GLY A 438 -17.09 -25.69 3.61
C GLY A 438 -18.22 -25.56 2.58
N LEU A 439 -18.36 -26.51 1.64
CA LEU A 439 -19.46 -26.50 0.65
C LEU A 439 -20.83 -26.29 1.33
N PRO A 440 -21.23 -27.02 2.39
CA PRO A 440 -22.55 -26.87 3.00
C PRO A 440 -22.82 -25.49 3.62
N LEU A 441 -21.77 -24.74 3.97
CA LEU A 441 -21.86 -23.36 4.44
C LEU A 441 -21.90 -22.36 3.27
N ALA A 442 -21.02 -22.53 2.28
CA ALA A 442 -20.92 -21.65 1.12
C ALA A 442 -22.22 -21.62 0.31
N ILE A 443 -22.87 -22.78 0.12
CA ILE A 443 -24.14 -22.87 -0.60
C ILE A 443 -25.32 -22.25 0.15
N ARG A 444 -25.20 -21.97 1.47
CA ARG A 444 -26.17 -21.15 2.22
C ARG A 444 -25.83 -19.67 2.08
N MET A 445 -24.58 -19.31 2.36
CA MET A 445 -24.14 -17.92 2.48
C MET A 445 -24.10 -17.14 1.16
N ILE A 446 -23.66 -17.76 0.05
CA ILE A 446 -23.58 -17.09 -1.25
C ILE A 446 -24.98 -16.61 -1.72
N PRO A 447 -26.01 -17.46 -1.84
CA PRO A 447 -27.32 -16.99 -2.27
C PRO A 447 -28.01 -16.09 -1.24
N MET A 448 -27.85 -16.30 0.08
CA MET A 448 -28.42 -15.37 1.08
C MET A 448 -27.86 -13.95 0.94
N MET A 449 -26.54 -13.79 0.79
CA MET A 449 -25.93 -12.48 0.55
C MET A 449 -26.37 -11.91 -0.80
N LEU A 450 -26.23 -12.68 -1.88
CA LEU A 450 -26.55 -12.26 -3.25
C LEU A 450 -28.01 -11.82 -3.40
N GLY A 451 -28.96 -12.66 -2.99
CA GLY A 451 -30.39 -12.38 -3.09
C GLY A 451 -30.82 -11.22 -2.19
N SER A 452 -30.22 -11.06 -1.00
CA SER A 452 -30.49 -9.90 -0.14
C SER A 452 -29.98 -8.60 -0.75
N LEU A 453 -28.78 -8.60 -1.33
CA LEU A 453 -28.22 -7.46 -2.05
C LEU A 453 -29.06 -7.10 -3.29
N ILE A 454 -29.56 -8.08 -4.04
CA ILE A 454 -30.43 -7.85 -5.20
C ILE A 454 -31.81 -7.32 -4.76
N ASN A 455 -32.47 -7.91 -3.76
CA ASN A 455 -33.85 -7.55 -3.40
C ASN A 455 -33.98 -6.21 -2.66
N ASN A 456 -32.92 -5.75 -1.98
CA ASN A 456 -32.98 -4.56 -1.13
C ASN A 456 -32.58 -3.26 -1.85
N PHE A 457 -31.96 -3.34 -3.03
CA PHE A 457 -31.30 -2.19 -3.64
C PHE A 457 -31.36 -2.16 -5.17
N ASP A 458 -31.39 -0.96 -5.72
CA ASP A 458 -31.07 -0.70 -7.12
C ASP A 458 -29.58 -0.31 -7.21
N TRP A 459 -28.85 -0.95 -8.13
CA TRP A 459 -27.40 -0.87 -8.24
C TRP A 459 -27.02 -0.12 -9.51
N ASN A 460 -26.40 1.05 -9.36
CA ASN A 460 -25.91 1.87 -10.45
C ASN A 460 -24.38 1.83 -10.49
N LEU A 461 -23.80 1.83 -11.69
CA LEU A 461 -22.36 2.04 -11.85
C LEU A 461 -22.01 3.52 -11.70
N ASP A 462 -20.75 3.82 -11.39
CA ASP A 462 -20.25 5.19 -11.30
C ASP A 462 -20.47 5.96 -12.61
N HIS A 463 -20.70 7.27 -12.48
CA HIS A 463 -21.04 8.15 -13.61
C HIS A 463 -20.01 8.06 -14.75
N GLY A 464 -20.42 7.43 -15.85
CA GLY A 464 -19.62 7.31 -17.09
C GLY A 464 -19.15 5.90 -17.45
N ILE A 465 -19.45 4.87 -16.65
CA ILE A 465 -19.16 3.47 -16.98
C ILE A 465 -20.46 2.74 -17.36
N GLY A 466 -20.58 2.26 -18.60
CA GLY A 466 -21.69 1.40 -19.01
C GLY A 466 -21.58 -0.02 -18.41
N PRO A 467 -22.69 -0.77 -18.26
CA PRO A 467 -22.65 -2.18 -17.85
C PRO A 467 -21.68 -3.04 -18.66
N GLU A 468 -21.59 -2.77 -19.96
CA GLU A 468 -20.69 -3.38 -20.94
C GLU A 468 -19.21 -3.04 -20.73
N ASP A 469 -18.89 -1.86 -20.16
CA ASP A 469 -17.54 -1.32 -19.96
C ASP A 469 -16.87 -1.81 -18.67
N LEU A 470 -17.58 -2.56 -17.82
CA LEU A 470 -17.03 -3.18 -16.62
C LEU A 470 -15.82 -4.06 -16.94
N ASP A 471 -14.68 -3.83 -16.28
CA ASP A 471 -13.52 -4.70 -16.43
C ASP A 471 -13.84 -6.12 -15.94
N MET A 472 -13.69 -7.09 -16.84
CA MET A 472 -13.87 -8.52 -16.60
C MET A 472 -12.53 -9.25 -16.49
N THR A 473 -11.41 -8.52 -16.32
CA THR A 473 -10.08 -9.12 -16.17
C THR A 473 -9.95 -9.87 -14.86
N ASP A 474 -9.54 -11.13 -14.96
CA ASP A 474 -9.20 -11.99 -13.82
C ASP A 474 -7.84 -11.63 -13.22
N LYS A 475 -7.75 -11.65 -11.89
CA LYS A 475 -6.49 -11.69 -11.14
C LYS A 475 -6.37 -13.04 -10.43
N ILE A 476 -5.36 -13.82 -10.81
CA ILE A 476 -5.15 -15.18 -10.31
C ILE A 476 -4.07 -15.26 -9.22
N GLY A 477 -4.46 -15.81 -8.06
CA GLY A 477 -3.60 -16.39 -7.04
C GLY A 477 -3.88 -17.89 -6.91
N ILE A 478 -4.04 -18.40 -5.68
CA ILE A 478 -4.80 -19.66 -5.46
C ILE A 478 -6.25 -19.46 -5.92
N THR A 479 -6.78 -18.28 -5.63
CA THR A 479 -8.14 -17.88 -5.95
C THR A 479 -8.21 -16.96 -7.18
N LEU A 480 -9.36 -16.99 -7.87
CA LEU A 480 -9.70 -16.10 -8.98
C LEU A 480 -10.49 -14.92 -8.44
N HIS A 481 -9.99 -13.70 -8.66
CA HIS A 481 -10.62 -12.44 -8.24
C HIS A 481 -10.80 -11.53 -9.45
N LYS A 482 -11.65 -10.51 -9.34
CA LYS A 482 -11.59 -9.37 -10.26
C LYS A 482 -10.24 -8.65 -10.12
N ALA A 483 -9.69 -8.15 -11.22
CA ALA A 483 -8.53 -7.27 -11.18
C ALA A 483 -8.87 -5.95 -10.47
N ASP A 484 -9.97 -5.32 -10.90
CA ASP A 484 -10.54 -4.11 -10.32
C ASP A 484 -11.83 -4.43 -9.53
N PRO A 485 -11.94 -4.07 -8.22
CA PRO A 485 -13.09 -4.41 -7.38
C PRO A 485 -14.41 -3.77 -7.82
N LEU A 486 -15.51 -4.53 -7.74
CA LEU A 486 -16.85 -4.03 -8.03
C LEU A 486 -17.32 -3.07 -6.93
N SER A 487 -17.42 -1.77 -7.26
CA SER A 487 -17.78 -0.71 -6.31
C SER A 487 -18.95 0.17 -6.82
N PRO A 488 -20.20 -0.34 -6.93
CA PRO A 488 -21.32 0.42 -7.48
C PRO A 488 -21.93 1.35 -6.43
N GLN A 489 -22.69 2.35 -6.89
CA GLN A 489 -23.53 3.21 -6.06
C GLN A 489 -24.92 2.59 -5.88
N LEU A 490 -25.51 2.82 -4.71
CA LEU A 490 -26.82 2.32 -4.33
C LEU A 490 -27.88 3.41 -4.53
N ALA A 491 -28.76 3.24 -5.51
CA ALA A 491 -29.78 4.25 -5.80
C ALA A 491 -30.74 4.43 -4.62
N ARG A 492 -31.12 5.68 -4.35
CA ARG A 492 -32.11 6.03 -3.34
C ARG A 492 -33.50 5.64 -3.83
N LEU A 493 -34.26 4.90 -3.02
CA LEU A 493 -35.68 4.59 -3.27
C LEU A 493 -36.56 5.83 -3.06
N GLU A 494 -36.47 6.78 -3.99
CA GLU A 494 -37.40 7.89 -4.17
C GLU A 494 -37.85 7.96 -5.64
N ILE A 495 -39.05 8.51 -5.87
CA ILE A 495 -39.86 8.30 -7.08
C ILE A 495 -39.24 8.96 -8.32
N GLN A 496 -39.48 8.34 -9.49
CA GLN A 496 -38.98 8.71 -10.81
C GLN A 496 -39.02 10.22 -11.13
N HIS A 497 -37.98 10.70 -11.82
CA HIS A 497 -38.18 11.52 -13.02
C HIS A 497 -37.00 11.35 -14.00
N GLU A 498 -37.32 11.16 -15.28
CA GLU A 498 -36.35 10.95 -16.37
C GLU A 498 -35.73 12.28 -16.85
N THR A 499 -34.48 12.26 -17.33
CA THR A 499 -34.08 13.05 -18.53
C THR A 499 -32.90 12.39 -19.25
N ILE A 500 -32.70 12.73 -20.53
CA ILE A 500 -32.16 11.85 -21.57
C ILE A 500 -30.89 12.42 -22.25
N SER A 501 -29.92 11.55 -22.57
CA SER A 501 -28.88 11.68 -23.65
C SER A 501 -27.78 12.76 -23.52
N TYR A 502 -26.69 12.79 -24.30
CA TYR A 502 -26.28 12.02 -25.50
C TYR A 502 -24.81 11.55 -25.43
N ALA A 503 -24.46 10.55 -26.26
CA ALA A 503 -23.12 9.98 -26.39
C ALA A 503 -22.42 10.33 -27.73
N SER A 504 -21.09 10.19 -27.76
CA SER A 504 -20.25 9.93 -28.95
C SER A 504 -18.84 9.54 -28.45
N HIS A 505 -18.26 8.34 -28.65
CA HIS A 505 -17.92 7.62 -29.90
C HIS A 505 -17.08 8.49 -30.88
N SER A 506 -16.00 8.05 -31.54
CA SER A 506 -15.29 6.75 -31.67
C SER A 506 -13.86 7.04 -32.23
N HIS A 507 -12.76 6.34 -31.88
CA HIS A 507 -12.30 4.98 -32.28
C HIS A 507 -11.55 4.96 -33.66
N PRO A 508 -10.95 3.84 -34.16
CA PRO A 508 -9.48 3.66 -34.22
C PRO A 508 -8.93 3.20 -35.61
N THR A 509 -7.65 2.73 -35.70
CA THR A 509 -7.09 1.64 -36.57
C THR A 509 -5.55 1.58 -36.38
N LYS A 510 -4.82 0.44 -36.25
CA LYS A 510 -4.57 -0.72 -37.17
C LYS A 510 -3.93 -0.30 -38.52
N GLY A 511 -2.94 -0.96 -39.11
CA GLY A 511 -2.12 -2.14 -38.75
C GLY A 511 -0.75 -2.05 -39.47
N GLU A 512 0.02 -3.11 -39.77
CA GLU A 512 0.04 -4.52 -39.34
C GLU A 512 1.42 -5.15 -39.77
N ASP A 513 1.65 -6.45 -39.50
CA ASP A 513 2.92 -7.23 -39.71
C ASP A 513 3.04 -7.77 -41.18
N PRO A 514 4.14 -8.43 -41.70
CA PRO A 514 4.69 -9.66 -41.10
C PRO A 514 6.15 -10.13 -41.42
N THR A 515 6.52 -11.26 -40.79
CA THR A 515 7.57 -12.26 -41.16
C THR A 515 9.06 -11.88 -41.13
N SER A 516 10.01 -12.78 -40.83
CA SER A 516 10.05 -14.01 -40.01
C SER A 516 11.51 -14.53 -39.98
N MET A 517 11.86 -15.37 -39.01
CA MET A 517 13.14 -16.11 -38.90
C MET A 517 14.41 -15.25 -38.73
N GLU A 518 14.90 -14.95 -37.53
CA GLU A 518 15.34 -15.82 -36.42
C GLU A 518 16.78 -16.38 -36.50
N PHE A 519 17.50 -16.09 -35.42
CA PHE A 519 18.36 -17.00 -34.65
C PHE A 519 19.88 -17.11 -34.87
N VAL A 520 20.49 -16.62 -35.95
CA VAL A 520 21.97 -16.66 -36.06
C VAL A 520 22.65 -15.36 -35.61
N THR A 521 21.97 -14.22 -35.73
CA THR A 521 22.56 -12.89 -35.49
C THR A 521 22.61 -12.46 -34.02
N ILE A 522 21.86 -13.11 -33.12
CA ILE A 522 21.52 -12.55 -31.80
C ILE A 522 22.71 -12.49 -30.84
N VAL A 523 23.67 -13.42 -30.93
CA VAL A 523 24.79 -13.53 -29.97
C VAL A 523 25.99 -12.67 -30.38
N LEU A 524 26.40 -12.71 -31.66
CA LEU A 524 27.39 -11.78 -32.22
C LEU A 524 26.83 -10.34 -32.25
N GLY A 525 25.54 -10.23 -32.54
CA GLY A 525 24.75 -9.01 -32.42
C GLY A 525 24.84 -8.41 -31.02
N PHE A 526 24.80 -9.15 -29.92
CA PHE A 526 24.81 -8.51 -28.59
C PHE A 526 26.12 -7.76 -28.28
N PHE A 527 27.27 -8.26 -28.73
CA PHE A 527 28.56 -7.57 -28.54
C PHE A 527 28.82 -6.49 -29.59
N LEU A 528 28.52 -6.75 -30.87
CA LEU A 528 28.61 -5.72 -31.91
C LEU A 528 27.58 -4.62 -31.70
N LEU A 529 26.39 -4.90 -31.18
CA LEU A 529 25.39 -3.92 -30.78
C LEU A 529 25.79 -3.21 -29.49
N PHE A 530 26.53 -3.81 -28.55
CA PHE A 530 27.06 -3.05 -27.41
C PHE A 530 28.14 -2.05 -27.85
N ALA A 531 29.03 -2.46 -28.76
CA ALA A 531 30.03 -1.59 -29.37
C ALA A 531 29.41 -0.54 -30.32
N LEU A 532 28.43 -0.94 -31.15
CA LEU A 532 27.66 -0.01 -31.98
C LEU A 532 26.74 0.86 -31.15
N ILE A 533 26.23 0.47 -29.98
CA ILE A 533 25.48 1.39 -29.09
C ILE A 533 26.44 2.43 -28.53
N GLN A 534 27.65 2.06 -28.12
CA GLN A 534 28.69 3.04 -27.73
C GLN A 534 29.04 4.00 -28.89
N ALA A 535 29.22 3.47 -30.10
CA ALA A 535 29.55 4.27 -31.29
C ALA A 535 28.37 5.09 -31.83
N THR A 536 27.14 4.55 -31.85
CA THR A 536 25.93 5.23 -32.35
C THR A 536 25.37 6.22 -31.34
N PHE A 537 25.56 6.06 -30.03
CA PHE A 537 25.34 7.19 -29.10
C PHE A 537 26.36 8.33 -29.26
N SER A 538 27.43 8.11 -30.03
CA SER A 538 28.37 9.16 -30.46
C SER A 538 28.12 9.69 -31.87
N VAL A 539 27.37 8.97 -32.73
CA VAL A 539 27.16 9.30 -34.16
C VAL A 539 25.70 9.64 -34.51
N LEU A 540 24.70 9.07 -33.83
CA LEU A 540 23.28 9.47 -33.93
C LEU A 540 22.96 10.54 -32.90
N GLY A 541 23.23 11.79 -33.28
CA GLY A 541 23.00 12.96 -32.44
C GLY A 541 21.51 13.25 -32.20
N LEU A 542 20.96 12.71 -31.10
CA LEU A 542 20.00 13.50 -30.31
C LEU A 542 20.83 14.54 -29.55
N GLY A 543 20.77 15.79 -30.03
CA GLY A 543 21.73 16.82 -29.67
C GLY A 543 21.90 16.99 -28.16
N ARG A 544 23.15 16.83 -27.68
CA ARG A 544 23.54 17.45 -26.41
C ARG A 544 23.16 18.93 -26.49
N PRO A 545 22.44 19.51 -25.50
CA PRO A 545 22.31 20.95 -25.40
C PRO A 545 23.73 21.53 -25.37
N LYS A 546 24.13 22.25 -26.43
CA LYS A 546 25.39 22.99 -26.40
C LYS A 546 25.23 24.05 -25.30
N ASN A 547 26.20 24.10 -24.39
CA ASN A 547 26.21 24.94 -23.19
C ASN A 547 25.24 24.49 -22.06
N LEU A 548 25.55 23.37 -21.38
CA LEU A 548 25.00 23.05 -20.05
C LEU A 548 25.85 23.73 -18.95
N PRO A 549 25.28 24.00 -17.75
CA PRO A 549 26.07 24.47 -16.61
C PRO A 549 27.18 23.48 -16.23
N PRO A 550 28.28 23.95 -15.61
CA PRO A 550 29.39 23.10 -15.16
C PRO A 550 28.95 22.07 -14.11
N GLY A 551 29.71 20.98 -13.98
CA GLY A 551 29.46 19.96 -12.97
C GLY A 551 30.39 18.74 -13.08
N PRO A 552 30.40 17.85 -12.08
CA PRO A 552 31.22 16.65 -12.07
C PRO A 552 30.74 15.61 -13.08
N THR A 553 31.68 14.94 -13.75
CA THR A 553 31.39 13.93 -14.78
C THR A 553 30.51 12.79 -14.25
N PRO A 554 29.34 12.51 -14.85
CA PRO A 554 28.42 11.48 -14.36
C PRO A 554 28.87 10.06 -14.79
N PHE A 555 28.71 9.07 -13.90
CA PHE A 555 28.88 7.66 -14.28
C PHE A 555 27.71 7.15 -15.14
N PRO A 556 27.92 6.13 -16.01
CA PRO A 556 26.92 5.75 -17.03
C PRO A 556 25.53 5.34 -16.51
N ILE A 557 25.46 4.74 -15.32
CA ILE A 557 24.23 4.17 -14.75
C ILE A 557 23.73 4.98 -13.54
N ILE A 558 24.61 5.24 -12.56
CA ILE A 558 24.26 5.93 -11.30
C ILE A 558 24.46 7.46 -11.37
N GLY A 559 25.07 7.97 -12.44
CA GLY A 559 25.41 9.38 -12.56
C GLY A 559 26.31 9.86 -11.41
N ASN A 560 25.90 10.94 -10.75
CA ASN A 560 26.59 11.59 -9.63
C ASN A 560 26.03 11.18 -8.24
N LEU A 561 25.15 10.17 -8.14
CA LEU A 561 24.55 9.76 -6.85
C LEU A 561 25.60 9.42 -5.77
N HIS A 562 26.76 8.91 -6.20
CA HIS A 562 27.89 8.57 -5.33
C HIS A 562 28.54 9.78 -4.63
N LEU A 563 28.23 11.01 -5.04
CA LEU A 563 28.79 12.25 -4.46
C LEU A 563 27.92 12.88 -3.37
N LEU A 564 26.74 12.34 -3.07
CA LEU A 564 25.79 12.99 -2.15
C LEU A 564 26.08 12.69 -0.67
N GLY A 565 26.44 11.45 -0.33
CA GLY A 565 26.62 11.00 1.06
C GLY A 565 25.35 11.16 1.92
N ASP A 566 25.52 11.13 3.24
CA ASP A 566 24.41 11.22 4.20
C ASP A 566 23.90 12.66 4.43
N HIS A 567 24.66 13.67 4.01
CA HIS A 567 24.28 15.09 4.08
C HIS A 567 24.34 15.77 2.70
N PRO A 568 23.39 15.51 1.79
CA PRO A 568 23.43 16.01 0.41
C PRO A 568 23.45 17.55 0.31
N ASN A 569 22.85 18.28 1.26
CA ASN A 569 22.94 19.75 1.35
C ASN A 569 24.40 20.22 1.48
N GLN A 570 25.17 19.58 2.36
CA GLN A 570 26.56 19.92 2.62
C GLN A 570 27.47 19.45 1.48
N SER A 571 27.24 18.25 0.94
CA SER A 571 28.01 17.71 -0.20
C SER A 571 27.82 18.53 -1.47
N LEU A 572 26.57 18.93 -1.78
CA LEU A 572 26.28 19.81 -2.92
C LEU A 572 26.80 21.24 -2.70
N ALA A 573 26.83 21.74 -1.45
CA ALA A 573 27.49 23.01 -1.15
C ALA A 573 29.02 22.94 -1.38
N LYS A 574 29.68 21.84 -1.00
CA LYS A 574 31.11 21.61 -1.28
C LYS A 574 31.39 21.54 -2.78
N LEU A 575 30.55 20.83 -3.55
CA LEU A 575 30.69 20.76 -5.01
C LEU A 575 30.40 22.10 -5.70
N ALA A 576 29.49 22.92 -5.19
CA ALA A 576 29.23 24.26 -5.71
C ALA A 576 30.44 25.21 -5.56
N LYS A 577 31.31 25.00 -4.55
CA LYS A 577 32.58 25.72 -4.45
C LYS A 577 33.60 25.33 -5.53
N ILE A 578 33.49 24.12 -6.09
CA ILE A 578 34.39 23.59 -7.14
C ILE A 578 33.87 23.92 -8.54
N HIS A 579 32.57 23.75 -8.77
CA HIS A 579 31.94 23.87 -10.09
C HIS A 579 31.18 25.18 -10.30
N GLY A 580 30.99 25.99 -9.26
CA GLY A 580 30.20 27.22 -9.29
C GLY A 580 28.76 27.05 -8.75
N PRO A 581 28.08 28.17 -8.46
CA PRO A 581 26.79 28.17 -7.74
C PRO A 581 25.58 27.72 -8.57
N ILE A 582 25.77 27.49 -9.88
CA ILE A 582 24.79 26.93 -10.80
C ILE A 582 25.45 25.71 -11.43
N MET A 583 25.09 24.52 -10.96
CA MET A 583 25.75 23.29 -11.40
C MET A 583 24.75 22.26 -11.96
N PHE A 584 25.18 21.52 -12.97
CA PHE A 584 24.40 20.47 -13.59
C PHE A 584 24.91 19.10 -13.16
N LEU A 585 23.98 18.25 -12.72
CA LEU A 585 24.22 16.90 -12.24
C LEU A 585 23.28 15.92 -12.93
N LYS A 586 23.65 14.65 -12.91
CA LYS A 586 22.77 13.56 -13.29
C LYS A 586 22.59 12.63 -12.10
N LEU A 587 21.42 12.64 -11.48
CA LEU A 587 21.11 11.73 -10.37
C LEU A 587 20.49 10.46 -10.95
N GLY A 588 21.34 9.47 -11.25
CA GLY A 588 20.95 8.29 -12.01
C GLY A 588 20.56 8.63 -13.46
N ARG A 589 19.26 8.60 -13.77
CA ARG A 589 18.70 9.05 -15.05
C ARG A 589 18.11 10.47 -15.02
N ILE A 590 17.94 11.06 -13.84
CA ILE A 590 17.33 12.39 -13.69
C ILE A 590 18.39 13.46 -13.97
N ASN A 591 18.07 14.41 -14.85
CA ASN A 591 18.85 15.64 -15.03
C ASN A 591 18.50 16.60 -13.89
N THR A 592 19.51 17.07 -13.15
CA THR A 592 19.31 17.89 -11.95
C THR A 592 20.17 19.15 -12.02
N LEU A 593 19.52 20.31 -11.93
CA LEU A 593 20.14 21.62 -11.77
C LEU A 593 20.16 21.97 -10.27
N VAL A 594 21.33 22.28 -9.73
CA VAL A 594 21.49 22.74 -8.34
C VAL A 594 21.84 24.22 -8.34
N ILE A 595 21.13 24.97 -7.49
CA ILE A 595 21.23 26.41 -7.32
C ILE A 595 21.66 26.69 -5.88
N SER A 596 22.82 27.33 -5.70
CA SER A 596 23.45 27.54 -4.40
C SER A 596 23.81 29.01 -4.09
N SER A 597 23.34 29.97 -4.89
CA SER A 597 23.51 31.42 -4.60
C SER A 597 22.20 32.20 -4.71
N ALA A 598 22.12 33.32 -3.97
CA ALA A 598 20.96 34.21 -3.95
C ALA A 598 20.59 34.74 -5.35
N ALA A 599 21.57 35.24 -6.11
CA ALA A 599 21.34 35.77 -7.46
C ALA A 599 20.71 34.72 -8.40
N ALA A 600 21.21 33.49 -8.37
CA ALA A 600 20.70 32.40 -9.19
C ALA A 600 19.31 31.92 -8.72
N ALA A 601 19.06 31.93 -7.41
CA ALA A 601 17.73 31.67 -6.85
C ALA A 601 16.71 32.75 -7.28
N LYS A 602 17.11 34.03 -7.33
CA LYS A 602 16.27 35.13 -7.81
C LYS A 602 15.86 34.95 -9.28
N GLU A 603 16.81 34.55 -10.12
CA GLU A 603 16.57 34.28 -11.54
C GLU A 603 15.55 33.13 -11.73
N VAL A 604 15.75 32.02 -11.02
CA VAL A 604 14.90 30.81 -11.12
C VAL A 604 13.53 30.97 -10.46
N LEU A 605 13.45 31.60 -9.29
CA LEU A 605 12.24 31.59 -8.45
C LEU A 605 11.36 32.84 -8.58
N GLN A 606 11.88 33.95 -9.10
CA GLN A 606 11.14 35.21 -9.29
C GLN A 606 11.03 35.61 -10.77
N LYS A 607 12.16 35.79 -11.48
CA LYS A 607 12.12 36.29 -12.87
C LYS A 607 11.55 35.28 -13.86
N GLN A 608 11.90 34.01 -13.70
CA GLN A 608 11.47 32.92 -14.58
C GLN A 608 10.49 31.97 -13.87
N ASP A 609 9.76 32.51 -12.87
CA ASP A 609 9.07 31.74 -11.85
C ASP A 609 8.10 30.69 -12.41
N LEU A 610 7.37 31.02 -13.48
CA LEU A 610 6.39 30.17 -14.13
C LEU A 610 7.03 28.91 -14.75
N ALA A 611 8.14 29.05 -15.45
CA ALA A 611 8.85 27.92 -16.08
C ALA A 611 9.36 26.94 -15.01
N PHE A 612 9.83 27.50 -13.88
CA PHE A 612 10.26 26.77 -12.69
C PHE A 612 9.16 26.69 -11.61
N SER A 613 7.86 26.64 -11.97
CA SER A 613 6.76 26.59 -10.99
C SER A 613 6.16 25.20 -10.76
N SER A 614 6.38 24.26 -11.68
CA SER A 614 5.96 22.86 -11.49
C SER A 614 6.82 22.17 -10.44
N ARG A 615 6.24 21.16 -9.79
CA ARG A 615 6.96 20.27 -8.86
C ARG A 615 7.19 18.92 -9.51
N GLN A 616 8.31 18.30 -9.18
CA GLN A 616 8.52 16.90 -9.52
C GLN A 616 7.72 16.06 -8.51
N ILE A 617 6.58 15.53 -8.95
CA ILE A 617 5.83 14.56 -8.16
C ILE A 617 6.65 13.26 -8.18
N LEU A 618 7.20 12.88 -7.03
CA LEU A 618 7.84 11.58 -6.83
C LEU A 618 6.79 10.49 -7.14
N ASP A 619 7.19 9.37 -7.75
CA ASP A 619 6.23 8.30 -8.06
C ASP A 619 5.53 7.72 -6.81
N SER A 620 6.11 7.94 -5.64
CA SER A 620 5.53 7.64 -4.34
C SER A 620 4.39 8.56 -3.90
N LEU A 621 4.35 9.82 -4.34
CA LEU A 621 3.30 10.80 -4.04
C LEU A 621 2.11 10.70 -5.00
N HIS A 622 2.19 9.84 -6.03
CA HIS A 622 1.05 9.39 -6.85
C HIS A 622 0.20 8.29 -6.15
N ALA A 623 0.29 8.16 -4.83
CA ALA A 623 -0.65 7.40 -4.00
C ALA A 623 -1.94 8.21 -3.73
N HIS A 624 -3.08 7.53 -3.59
CA HIS A 624 -4.38 8.10 -3.20
C HIS A 624 -4.83 9.36 -3.99
N ASN A 625 -4.41 9.52 -5.25
CA ASN A 625 -4.66 10.73 -6.08
C ASN A 625 -4.25 12.07 -5.44
N HIS A 626 -3.51 12.07 -4.33
CA HIS A 626 -3.15 13.28 -3.58
C HIS A 626 -2.33 14.26 -4.43
N ALA A 627 -1.50 13.71 -5.33
CA ALA A 627 -0.82 14.41 -6.43
C ALA A 627 -1.71 15.40 -7.21
N GLN A 628 -2.99 15.07 -7.43
CA GLN A 628 -3.94 15.83 -8.24
C GLN A 628 -4.83 16.79 -7.42
N ASN A 629 -4.80 16.74 -6.09
CA ASN A 629 -5.69 17.55 -5.23
C ASN A 629 -4.95 18.43 -4.21
N SER A 630 -3.65 18.24 -3.99
CA SER A 630 -2.88 19.04 -3.02
C SER A 630 -2.28 20.32 -3.62
N THR A 631 -2.37 21.44 -2.90
CA THR A 631 -1.66 22.71 -3.22
C THR A 631 -0.14 22.54 -3.31
N PHE A 632 0.40 21.49 -2.68
CA PHE A 632 1.80 21.10 -2.70
C PHE A 632 2.24 20.59 -4.07
N SER A 633 1.43 19.73 -4.72
CA SER A 633 1.80 18.98 -5.93
C SER A 633 1.14 19.49 -7.20
N LEU A 634 -0.06 20.07 -7.10
CA LEU A 634 -0.85 20.56 -8.24
C LEU A 634 -0.03 21.48 -9.16
N PRO A 635 -0.10 21.30 -10.50
CA PRO A 635 0.43 22.27 -11.47
C PRO A 635 -0.17 23.67 -11.29
N VAL A 636 0.53 24.71 -11.75
CA VAL A 636 0.05 26.10 -11.64
C VAL A 636 -1.07 26.36 -12.64
N GLY A 637 -2.30 26.02 -12.26
CA GLY A 637 -3.53 26.21 -13.01
C GLY A 637 -4.66 26.83 -12.18
N ALA A 638 -5.89 26.82 -12.70
CA ALA A 638 -7.05 27.42 -12.05
C ALA A 638 -7.33 26.84 -10.64
N GLN A 639 -7.39 25.51 -10.52
CA GLN A 639 -7.60 24.80 -9.25
C GLN A 639 -6.54 25.17 -8.20
N TRP A 640 -5.26 25.15 -8.58
CA TRP A 640 -4.16 25.56 -7.69
C TRP A 640 -4.30 27.01 -7.22
N ARG A 641 -4.64 27.95 -8.12
CA ARG A 641 -4.86 29.36 -7.76
C ARG A 641 -6.03 29.53 -6.78
N THR A 642 -7.12 28.77 -6.96
CA THR A 642 -8.28 28.80 -6.06
C THR A 642 -7.92 28.29 -4.67
N LEU A 643 -7.32 27.10 -4.56
CA LEU A 643 -6.89 26.57 -3.26
C LEU A 643 -5.83 27.46 -2.60
N ARG A 644 -4.91 28.06 -3.38
CA ARG A 644 -3.91 28.99 -2.85
C ARG A 644 -4.53 30.30 -2.34
N ARG A 645 -5.60 30.78 -2.98
CA ARG A 645 -6.37 31.94 -2.50
C ARG A 645 -7.03 31.65 -1.16
N ILE A 646 -7.60 30.46 -0.96
CA ILE A 646 -8.18 30.06 0.34
C ILE A 646 -7.11 30.09 1.43
N LEU A 647 -5.94 29.47 1.20
CA LEU A 647 -4.85 29.49 2.18
C LEU A 647 -4.40 30.92 2.52
N ASN A 648 -4.11 31.74 1.51
CA ASN A 648 -3.54 33.08 1.70
C ASN A 648 -4.56 34.10 2.24
N ASN A 649 -5.83 34.00 1.88
CA ASN A 649 -6.83 35.03 2.19
C ASN A 649 -7.69 34.67 3.41
N ASN A 650 -7.88 33.39 3.72
CA ASN A 650 -8.84 32.94 4.74
C ASN A 650 -8.18 32.28 5.96
N ILE A 651 -7.02 31.62 5.81
CA ILE A 651 -6.37 30.85 6.88
C ILE A 651 -5.10 31.55 7.39
N PHE A 652 -4.23 32.00 6.47
CA PHE A 652 -2.95 32.65 6.79
C PHE A 652 -2.92 34.14 6.41
N SER A 653 -4.09 34.76 6.25
CA SER A 653 -4.20 36.23 6.13
C SER A 653 -3.89 36.92 7.46
N GLY A 654 -3.54 38.20 7.42
CA GLY A 654 -3.35 39.01 8.63
C GLY A 654 -4.56 38.93 9.54
N ASP A 655 -5.72 39.35 9.05
CA ASP A 655 -6.98 39.40 9.79
C ASP A 655 -7.38 38.05 10.44
N SER A 656 -7.17 36.91 9.75
CA SER A 656 -7.50 35.57 10.28
C SER A 656 -6.52 35.14 11.38
N LEU A 657 -5.23 35.48 11.22
CA LEU A 657 -4.23 35.26 12.25
C LEU A 657 -4.50 36.18 13.45
N ASP A 658 -4.81 37.45 13.24
CA ASP A 658 -5.05 38.41 14.33
C ASP A 658 -6.32 38.03 15.12
N ALA A 659 -7.38 37.58 14.44
CA ALA A 659 -8.59 37.03 15.09
C ALA A 659 -8.30 35.78 15.97
N SER A 660 -7.29 34.99 15.60
CA SER A 660 -6.84 33.79 16.34
C SER A 660 -5.66 34.05 17.29
N GLN A 661 -5.29 35.30 17.56
CA GLN A 661 -4.19 35.68 18.46
C GLN A 661 -4.39 35.13 19.88
N HIS A 662 -5.62 35.22 20.42
CA HIS A 662 -5.94 34.74 21.77
C HIS A 662 -5.62 33.25 21.97
N LEU A 663 -5.90 32.43 20.95
CA LEU A 663 -5.60 31.00 20.93
C LEU A 663 -4.08 30.76 20.93
N ARG A 664 -3.31 31.52 20.13
CA ARG A 664 -1.84 31.42 20.14
C ARG A 664 -1.26 31.77 21.50
N ASN A 665 -1.67 32.90 22.08
CA ASN A 665 -1.25 33.31 23.42
C ASN A 665 -1.57 32.20 24.45
N GLN A 666 -2.79 31.64 24.44
CA GLN A 666 -3.18 30.55 25.33
C GLN A 666 -2.24 29.33 25.20
N LYS A 667 -1.97 28.86 23.98
CA LYS A 667 -1.13 27.67 23.77
C LYS A 667 0.33 27.89 24.14
N VAL A 668 0.85 29.10 23.96
CA VAL A 668 2.18 29.45 24.47
C VAL A 668 2.21 29.53 26.01
N GLN A 669 1.11 29.93 26.67
CA GLN A 669 1.01 29.83 28.13
C GLN A 669 0.90 28.38 28.63
N GLU A 670 0.23 27.49 27.90
CA GLU A 670 0.23 26.04 28.20
C GLU A 670 1.65 25.44 28.11
N LEU A 671 2.45 25.83 27.11
CA LEU A 671 3.87 25.47 27.01
C LEU A 671 4.69 25.98 28.21
N VAL A 672 4.51 27.24 28.61
CA VAL A 672 5.19 27.80 29.80
C VAL A 672 4.76 27.07 31.08
N ALA A 673 3.48 26.72 31.23
CA ALA A 673 2.99 25.96 32.38
C ALA A 673 3.58 24.53 32.43
N TYR A 674 3.74 23.87 31.27
CA TYR A 674 4.43 22.58 31.16
C TYR A 674 5.89 22.67 31.61
N CYS A 675 6.65 23.66 31.12
CA CYS A 675 8.03 23.87 31.58
C CYS A 675 8.12 24.26 33.06
N ARG A 676 7.12 24.99 33.62
CA ARG A 676 7.07 25.33 35.04
C ARG A 676 6.90 24.10 35.93
N LYS A 677 5.98 23.19 35.56
CA LYS A 677 5.79 21.90 36.25
C LYS A 677 7.08 21.06 36.22
N ALA A 678 7.74 20.96 35.06
CA ALA A 678 9.03 20.26 34.97
C ALA A 678 10.11 20.94 35.85
N SER A 679 10.12 22.28 35.92
CA SER A 679 11.04 23.04 36.77
C SER A 679 10.81 22.77 38.27
N GLU A 680 9.57 22.61 38.71
CA GLU A 680 9.20 22.28 40.10
C GLU A 680 9.65 20.86 40.47
N CYS A 681 9.52 19.90 39.54
CA CYS A 681 9.95 18.52 39.72
C CYS A 681 11.45 18.28 39.43
N ASN A 682 12.19 19.31 38.97
CA ASN A 682 13.57 19.19 38.47
C ASN A 682 13.70 18.15 37.33
N GLU A 683 12.71 18.08 36.46
CA GLU A 683 12.64 17.17 35.31
C GLU A 683 13.23 17.77 34.04
N THR A 684 13.76 16.91 33.18
CA THR A 684 14.33 17.27 31.88
C THR A 684 13.22 17.36 30.81
N VAL A 685 13.25 18.45 30.02
CA VAL A 685 12.31 18.74 28.94
C VAL A 685 12.98 18.56 27.57
N ASP A 686 12.34 17.77 26.70
CA ASP A 686 12.61 17.69 25.26
C ASP A 686 11.94 18.90 24.56
N ILE A 687 12.73 19.91 24.23
CA ILE A 687 12.22 21.19 23.70
C ILE A 687 11.63 21.02 22.29
N GLY A 688 12.22 20.17 21.45
CA GLY A 688 11.67 19.87 20.13
C GLY A 688 10.29 19.22 20.20
N ARG A 689 10.05 18.34 21.19
CA ARG A 689 8.73 17.75 21.46
C ARG A 689 7.74 18.74 22.07
N ALA A 690 8.19 19.61 22.98
CA ALA A 690 7.33 20.63 23.61
C ALA A 690 6.88 21.70 22.59
N ALA A 691 7.80 22.15 21.73
CA ALA A 691 7.49 23.01 20.58
C ALA A 691 6.41 22.37 19.70
N TYR A 692 6.65 21.11 19.29
CA TYR A 692 5.77 20.35 18.42
C TYR A 692 4.31 20.32 18.88
N ARG A 693 4.05 19.92 20.13
CA ARG A 693 2.68 19.92 20.69
C ARG A 693 2.03 21.29 20.65
N THR A 694 2.81 22.34 20.87
CA THR A 694 2.33 23.73 20.90
C THR A 694 1.94 24.21 19.50
N SER A 695 2.81 24.03 18.50
CA SER A 695 2.51 24.44 17.12
C SER A 695 1.39 23.64 16.50
N LEU A 696 1.37 22.33 16.78
CA LEU A 696 0.31 21.43 16.44
C LEU A 696 -1.05 21.92 16.97
N ASN A 697 -1.16 22.13 18.29
CA ASN A 697 -2.41 22.56 18.90
C ASN A 697 -2.86 23.92 18.36
N ILE A 698 -1.94 24.84 18.07
CA ILE A 698 -2.28 26.11 17.39
C ILE A 698 -2.84 25.87 15.99
N ALA A 699 -2.16 25.09 15.14
CA ALA A 699 -2.59 24.87 13.75
C ALA A 699 -3.93 24.12 13.70
N SER A 700 -4.06 23.06 14.50
CA SER A 700 -5.26 22.23 14.56
C SER A 700 -6.45 22.92 15.21
N ASN A 701 -6.25 23.74 16.23
CA ASN A 701 -7.33 24.52 16.82
C ASN A 701 -7.74 25.69 15.89
N THR A 702 -6.80 26.28 15.15
CA THR A 702 -7.14 27.26 14.08
C THR A 702 -7.97 26.62 12.96
N ILE A 703 -7.64 25.39 12.54
CA ILE A 703 -8.32 24.71 11.41
C ILE A 703 -9.61 24.00 11.84
N PHE A 704 -9.60 23.28 12.95
CA PHE A 704 -10.65 22.36 13.43
C PHE A 704 -11.31 22.79 14.75
N SER A 705 -10.80 23.82 15.44
CA SER A 705 -11.28 24.27 16.76
C SER A 705 -11.13 23.21 17.86
N LYS A 706 -10.10 22.37 17.75
CA LYS A 706 -9.77 21.24 18.64
C LYS A 706 -8.26 21.11 18.78
N ASP A 707 -7.77 20.85 19.99
CA ASP A 707 -6.38 20.47 20.23
C ASP A 707 -6.19 18.97 19.93
N LEU A 708 -5.07 18.60 19.30
CA LEU A 708 -4.80 17.21 18.91
C LEU A 708 -3.89 16.47 19.91
N THR A 709 -3.19 17.22 20.77
CA THR A 709 -2.35 16.71 21.85
C THR A 709 -2.64 17.39 23.19
N ASP A 710 -2.48 16.65 24.28
CA ASP A 710 -2.38 17.21 25.61
C ASP A 710 -0.93 17.66 25.88
N PRO A 711 -0.69 18.88 26.39
CA PRO A 711 0.67 19.35 26.69
C PRO A 711 1.34 18.60 27.86
N PHE A 712 0.57 17.97 28.76
CA PHE A 712 1.06 17.29 29.96
C PHE A 712 1.06 15.75 29.89
N GLU A 713 0.39 15.14 28.91
CA GLU A 713 0.40 13.68 28.67
C GLU A 713 1.22 13.29 27.41
N ASP A 714 1.75 12.06 27.35
CA ASP A 714 2.49 11.57 26.17
C ASP A 714 1.55 11.12 25.03
N SER A 715 0.75 12.09 24.56
CA SER A 715 -0.22 11.94 23.46
C SER A 715 0.34 12.48 22.13
N GLY A 716 -0.28 12.09 21.01
CA GLY A 716 0.12 12.46 19.63
C GLY A 716 1.23 11.61 19.01
N GLN A 717 2.05 10.92 19.79
CA GLN A 717 3.29 10.26 19.31
C GLN A 717 3.15 9.43 18.01
N GLU A 718 2.04 8.69 17.81
CA GLU A 718 1.82 7.87 16.61
C GLU A 718 1.68 8.67 15.30
N PHE A 719 1.17 9.91 15.30
CA PHE A 719 1.10 10.71 14.06
C PHE A 719 2.34 11.57 13.85
N LYS A 720 3.01 12.03 14.90
CA LYS A 720 4.40 12.49 14.82
C LYS A 720 5.29 11.46 14.14
N GLU A 721 5.12 10.19 14.51
CA GLU A 721 5.77 9.07 13.82
C GLU A 721 5.24 8.86 12.40
N LEU A 722 3.93 8.97 12.16
CA LEU A 722 3.33 8.83 10.82
C LEU A 722 3.85 9.86 9.81
N ILE A 723 3.85 11.15 10.19
CA ILE A 723 4.38 12.27 9.39
C ILE A 723 5.89 12.19 9.31
N GLY A 724 6.60 11.92 10.42
CA GLY A 724 8.03 11.66 10.40
C GLY A 724 8.41 10.56 9.41
N ASN A 725 7.62 9.48 9.36
CA ASN A 725 7.77 8.39 8.40
C ASN A 725 7.40 8.82 6.97
N ILE A 726 6.38 9.66 6.75
CA ILE A 726 6.09 10.26 5.42
C ILE A 726 7.28 11.09 4.95
N MET A 727 7.74 12.05 5.76
CA MET A 727 8.84 12.95 5.40
C MET A 727 10.14 12.18 5.15
N MET A 728 10.46 11.19 5.99
CA MET A 728 11.64 10.34 5.83
C MET A 728 11.57 9.41 4.61
N GLU A 729 10.39 8.87 4.27
CA GLU A 729 10.24 8.07 3.04
C GLU A 729 10.22 8.93 1.77
N ALA A 730 9.71 10.17 1.85
CA ALA A 730 9.64 11.09 0.71
C ALA A 730 11.01 11.60 0.23
N VAL A 731 12.03 11.61 1.10
CA VAL A 731 13.40 12.01 0.72
C VAL A 731 14.36 10.86 0.42
N LYS A 732 13.92 9.59 0.58
CA LYS A 732 14.78 8.44 0.29
C LYS A 732 15.04 8.31 -1.22
N PRO A 733 16.29 8.04 -1.65
CA PRO A 733 16.60 7.78 -3.05
C PRO A 733 15.81 6.57 -3.58
N ASN A 734 14.83 6.85 -4.44
CA ASN A 734 13.91 5.86 -4.97
C ASN A 734 14.42 5.31 -6.31
N LEU A 735 14.66 4.00 -6.35
CA LEU A 735 15.09 3.25 -7.53
C LEU A 735 14.04 3.28 -8.65
N VAL A 736 12.76 3.54 -8.37
CA VAL A 736 11.75 3.77 -9.41
C VAL A 736 12.01 5.09 -10.16
N ASP A 737 12.32 6.16 -9.42
CA ASP A 737 12.61 7.47 -10.01
C ASP A 737 13.96 7.46 -10.79
N VAL A 738 14.89 6.57 -10.43
CA VAL A 738 16.14 6.33 -11.17
C VAL A 738 15.96 5.36 -12.36
N PHE A 739 15.14 4.32 -12.20
CA PHE A 739 14.87 3.28 -13.20
C PHE A 739 13.36 3.10 -13.41
N PRO A 740 12.73 3.88 -14.31
CA PRO A 740 11.27 3.86 -14.51
C PRO A 740 10.67 2.49 -14.88
N VAL A 741 11.48 1.55 -15.38
CA VAL A 741 11.08 0.15 -15.62
C VAL A 741 10.65 -0.57 -14.33
N LEU A 742 11.14 -0.14 -13.17
CA LEU A 742 10.82 -0.71 -11.86
C LEU A 742 9.50 -0.15 -11.26
N LYS A 743 8.83 0.78 -11.96
CA LYS A 743 7.59 1.45 -11.50
C LYS A 743 6.43 0.50 -11.17
N LYS A 744 6.37 -0.66 -11.81
CA LYS A 744 5.36 -1.70 -11.55
C LYS A 744 5.66 -2.59 -10.33
N ILE A 745 6.89 -2.56 -9.79
CA ILE A 745 7.31 -3.51 -8.73
C ILE A 745 7.72 -2.86 -7.40
N ASP A 746 7.78 -1.53 -7.32
CA ASP A 746 8.13 -0.72 -6.11
C ASP A 746 9.16 -1.42 -5.19
N PRO A 747 10.40 -1.64 -5.69
CA PRO A 747 11.31 -2.62 -5.12
C PRO A 747 11.81 -2.25 -3.71
N GLN A 748 11.83 -0.96 -3.37
CA GLN A 748 12.14 -0.44 -2.03
C GLN A 748 10.88 -0.21 -1.16
N ARG A 749 9.68 -0.47 -1.69
CA ARG A 749 8.38 -0.21 -1.06
C ARG A 749 8.22 1.23 -0.57
N ILE A 750 8.81 2.19 -1.26
CA ILE A 750 8.74 3.61 -0.87
C ILE A 750 7.34 4.14 -1.21
N ARG A 751 6.80 3.80 -2.40
CA ARG A 751 5.43 4.16 -2.79
C ARG A 751 4.39 3.46 -1.91
N SER A 752 4.55 2.18 -1.63
CA SER A 752 3.65 1.42 -0.76
C SER A 752 3.63 1.95 0.68
N ARG A 753 4.79 2.29 1.26
CA ARG A 753 4.85 2.84 2.62
C ARG A 753 4.33 4.28 2.70
N LEU A 754 4.65 5.13 1.73
CA LEU A 754 4.04 6.46 1.63
C LEU A 754 2.53 6.40 1.42
N SER A 755 2.04 5.48 0.59
CA SER A 755 0.61 5.24 0.42
C SER A 755 -0.06 4.84 1.74
N HIS A 756 0.55 3.94 2.51
CA HIS A 756 0.03 3.51 3.82
C HIS A 756 -0.01 4.67 4.83
N HIS A 757 1.09 5.41 4.98
CA HIS A 757 1.13 6.50 5.96
C HIS A 757 0.22 7.67 5.56
N LEU A 758 0.20 8.06 4.28
CA LEU A 758 -0.72 9.10 3.78
C LEU A 758 -2.18 8.65 3.90
N GLY A 759 -2.47 7.36 3.72
CA GLY A 759 -3.80 6.80 3.97
C GLY A 759 -4.26 7.04 5.41
N LYS A 760 -3.45 6.66 6.39
CA LYS A 760 -3.73 6.93 7.81
C LYS A 760 -3.89 8.43 8.14
N VAL A 761 -3.05 9.30 7.56
CA VAL A 761 -3.18 10.77 7.75
C VAL A 761 -4.52 11.28 7.19
N LEU A 762 -4.93 10.80 6.01
CA LEU A 762 -6.21 11.16 5.40
C LEU A 762 -7.40 10.59 6.17
N GLU A 763 -7.30 9.36 6.70
CA GLU A 763 -8.30 8.78 7.60
C GLU A 763 -8.51 9.67 8.84
N ILE A 764 -7.43 10.15 9.46
CA ILE A 764 -7.47 11.04 10.64
C ILE A 764 -8.04 12.43 10.29
N PHE A 765 -7.66 13.02 9.15
CA PHE A 765 -8.27 14.27 8.70
C PHE A 765 -9.75 14.11 8.32
N GLU A 766 -10.15 12.98 7.74
CA GLU A 766 -11.56 12.68 7.48
C GLU A 766 -12.35 12.52 8.80
N GLU A 767 -11.79 11.83 9.79
CA GLU A 767 -12.38 11.71 11.13
C GLU A 767 -12.55 13.11 11.76
N LEU A 768 -11.53 13.96 11.75
CA LEU A 768 -11.61 15.33 12.27
C LEU A 768 -12.63 16.21 11.51
N ILE A 769 -12.77 16.05 10.19
CA ILE A 769 -13.78 16.75 9.39
C ILE A 769 -15.20 16.24 9.74
N LYS A 770 -15.37 14.91 9.89
CA LYS A 770 -16.64 14.27 10.28
C LYS A 770 -17.04 14.65 11.72
N GLU A 771 -16.08 14.71 12.64
CA GLU A 771 -16.28 15.17 14.02
C GLU A 771 -16.68 16.65 14.11
N ARG A 772 -16.10 17.53 13.28
CA ARG A 772 -16.48 18.95 13.25
C ARG A 772 -17.93 19.17 12.83
N LEU A 773 -18.50 18.24 12.06
CA LEU A 773 -19.91 18.22 11.69
C LEU A 773 -20.83 17.63 12.78
N VAL A 774 -20.28 16.93 13.79
CA VAL A 774 -21.05 16.24 14.85
C VAL A 774 -20.31 16.32 16.21
N MET A 775 -20.50 17.40 16.98
CA MET A 775 -19.84 17.56 18.28
C MET A 775 -20.33 16.60 19.39
N LYS A 776 -19.56 15.53 19.70
CA LYS A 776 -19.02 15.28 21.06
C LYS A 776 -18.08 14.05 21.19
N LYS A 777 -16.84 14.34 21.63
CA LYS A 777 -15.91 13.53 22.46
C LYS A 777 -14.96 12.47 21.83
N ARG A 778 -13.68 12.65 22.22
CA ARG A 778 -12.46 11.82 22.05
C ARG A 778 -11.70 11.98 20.72
N LEU A 779 -10.50 11.40 20.67
CA LEU A 779 -9.29 11.99 20.07
C LEU A 779 -8.44 10.97 19.32
N LYS A 780 -7.77 11.41 18.25
CA LYS A 780 -6.30 11.37 18.11
C LYS A 780 -5.80 12.17 16.88
N GLN A 781 -4.59 12.74 17.00
CA GLN A 781 -3.53 12.85 15.96
C GLN A 781 -3.50 14.00 14.93
N ASP A 782 -2.32 14.30 14.35
CA ASP A 782 -1.59 15.60 14.42
C ASP A 782 -1.38 16.47 13.11
N ASP A 783 -0.34 17.35 13.04
CA ASP A 783 0.67 17.61 11.96
C ASP A 783 1.83 18.60 12.36
N ASP A 784 2.97 18.62 11.63
CA ASP A 784 4.30 19.21 12.01
C ASP A 784 4.83 20.28 11.01
N PHE A 785 5.29 21.47 11.46
CA PHE A 785 6.04 22.40 10.58
C PHE A 785 6.87 23.53 11.24
N LEU A 786 6.81 23.80 12.55
CA LEU A 786 7.46 24.98 13.17
C LEU A 786 8.62 24.66 14.13
N ASP A 787 8.80 23.38 14.43
CA ASP A 787 9.16 23.00 15.80
C ASP A 787 10.65 22.76 15.99
N ASN A 788 11.30 22.29 14.93
CA ASN A 788 12.76 22.26 14.82
C ASN A 788 13.37 23.67 14.93
N SER A 789 12.66 24.73 14.49
CA SER A 789 13.20 26.10 14.53
C SER A 789 13.24 26.69 15.94
N LEU A 790 12.28 26.36 16.81
CA LEU A 790 12.35 26.78 18.23
C LEU A 790 13.48 26.04 18.95
N GLU A 791 13.61 24.74 18.70
CA GLU A 791 14.67 23.90 19.26
C GLU A 791 16.07 24.40 18.87
N TRP A 792 16.29 24.71 17.58
CA TRP A 792 17.54 25.30 17.10
C TRP A 792 17.79 26.70 17.68
N ALA A 793 16.77 27.55 17.83
CA ALA A 793 16.93 28.89 18.41
C ALA A 793 17.40 28.82 19.86
N LEU A 794 16.76 27.98 20.69
CA LEU A 794 17.17 27.81 22.08
C LEU A 794 18.54 27.10 22.19
N THR A 795 18.82 26.14 21.30
CA THR A 795 20.15 25.50 21.19
C THR A 795 21.25 26.55 20.96
N GLU A 796 21.08 27.43 19.97
CA GLU A 796 22.10 28.46 19.67
C GLU A 796 22.21 29.49 20.80
N LEU A 797 21.11 29.87 21.46
CA LEU A 797 21.19 30.80 22.59
C LEU A 797 21.92 30.19 23.80
N ILE A 798 21.68 28.92 24.15
CA ILE A 798 22.42 28.26 25.24
C ILE A 798 23.92 28.20 24.91
N ARG A 799 24.26 27.92 23.65
CA ARG A 799 25.64 27.88 23.16
C ARG A 799 26.30 29.26 23.06
N ASN A 800 25.51 30.34 22.94
CA ASN A 800 25.97 31.73 22.85
C ASN A 800 25.40 32.59 24.00
N PRO A 801 25.93 32.47 25.25
CA PRO A 801 25.37 33.14 26.43
C PRO A 801 25.25 34.67 26.33
N CYS A 802 26.14 35.33 25.59
CA CYS A 802 26.05 36.78 25.36
C CYS A 802 24.79 37.16 24.58
N SER A 803 24.41 36.34 23.59
CA SER A 803 23.18 36.55 22.80
C SER A 803 21.95 36.18 23.62
N MET A 804 22.01 35.17 24.50
CA MET A 804 20.94 34.89 25.47
C MET A 804 20.74 36.05 26.45
N ALA A 805 21.82 36.63 26.98
CA ALA A 805 21.76 37.75 27.93
C ALA A 805 21.08 38.97 27.30
N LYS A 806 21.51 39.38 26.09
CA LYS A 806 20.87 40.47 25.32
C LYS A 806 19.38 40.23 25.06
N ALA A 807 18.99 38.99 24.74
CA ALA A 807 17.58 38.64 24.54
C ALA A 807 16.76 38.76 25.82
N LYS A 808 17.32 38.32 26.96
CA LYS A 808 16.69 38.47 28.28
C LYS A 808 16.60 39.94 28.72
N GLU A 809 17.63 40.74 28.47
CA GLU A 809 17.63 42.18 28.72
C GLU A 809 16.58 42.92 27.87
N GLU A 810 16.45 42.61 26.58
CA GLU A 810 15.40 43.17 25.71
C GLU A 810 13.99 42.82 26.22
N LEU A 811 13.77 41.57 26.64
CA LEU A 811 12.50 41.12 27.22
C LEU A 811 12.22 41.83 28.56
N GLU A 812 13.18 41.84 29.49
CA GLU A 812 13.01 42.43 30.81
C GLU A 812 12.74 43.94 30.74
N THR A 813 13.43 44.66 29.85
CA THR A 813 13.22 46.11 29.64
C THR A 813 11.90 46.44 28.92
N THR A 814 11.43 45.58 28.02
CA THR A 814 10.26 45.88 27.16
C THR A 814 8.92 45.40 27.73
N ILE A 815 8.90 44.21 28.33
CA ILE A 815 7.69 43.60 28.91
C ILE A 815 7.76 43.45 30.45
N GLY A 816 8.96 43.27 30.99
CA GLY A 816 9.19 42.97 32.41
C GLY A 816 9.37 41.48 32.67
N LYS A 817 10.34 41.16 33.53
CA LYS A 817 10.71 39.81 33.95
C LYS A 817 9.51 39.01 34.47
N GLY A 818 9.37 37.76 34.01
CA GLY A 818 8.31 36.85 34.42
C GLY A 818 6.89 37.19 33.93
N LYS A 819 6.69 38.29 33.20
CA LYS A 819 5.39 38.61 32.61
C LYS A 819 5.08 37.78 31.37
N ILE A 820 3.79 37.66 31.09
CA ILE A 820 3.25 37.09 29.86
C ILE A 820 3.69 37.98 28.69
N LEU A 821 4.37 37.38 27.71
CA LEU A 821 4.66 37.99 26.42
C LEU A 821 3.44 37.82 25.51
N GLU A 822 2.98 38.89 24.88
CA GLU A 822 1.91 38.84 23.88
C GLU A 822 2.43 39.12 22.47
N GLU A 823 1.68 38.69 21.45
CA GLU A 823 2.07 38.90 20.04
C GLU A 823 2.26 40.38 19.67
N VAL A 824 1.51 41.30 20.30
CA VAL A 824 1.65 42.75 20.12
C VAL A 824 3.01 43.29 20.58
N ASP A 825 3.69 42.60 21.49
CA ASP A 825 5.00 43.01 22.01
C ASP A 825 6.12 42.71 21.03
N LEU A 826 5.94 41.75 20.11
CA LEU A 826 6.99 41.31 19.18
C LEU A 826 7.51 42.45 18.29
N MET A 827 6.67 43.44 17.98
CA MET A 827 7.09 44.64 17.24
C MET A 827 8.07 45.52 18.01
N ARG A 828 8.10 45.41 19.35
CA ARG A 828 9.01 46.10 20.27
C ARG A 828 10.26 45.28 20.62
N LEU A 829 10.39 44.06 20.09
CA LEU A 829 11.49 43.11 20.37
C LEU A 829 12.32 42.81 19.09
N PRO A 830 13.04 43.81 18.53
CA PRO A 830 13.79 43.65 17.29
C PRO A 830 14.93 42.61 17.38
N TYR A 831 15.60 42.46 18.53
CA TYR A 831 16.68 41.50 18.72
C TYR A 831 16.16 40.06 18.80
N LEU A 832 15.06 39.82 19.52
CA LEU A 832 14.36 38.53 19.52
C LEU A 832 13.90 38.12 18.10
N ARG A 833 13.43 39.08 17.29
CA ARG A 833 13.12 38.85 15.87
C ARG A 833 14.38 38.59 15.05
N GLY A 834 15.49 39.28 15.34
CA GLY A 834 16.80 39.01 14.75
C GLY A 834 17.31 37.60 15.05
N ILE A 835 17.10 37.10 16.28
CA ILE A 835 17.41 35.72 16.68
C ILE A 835 16.61 34.71 15.85
N ALA A 836 15.31 34.94 15.65
CA ALA A 836 14.49 34.08 14.80
C ALA A 836 14.98 34.07 13.34
N LYS A 837 15.34 35.24 12.77
CA LYS A 837 15.93 35.34 11.42
C LYS A 837 17.28 34.61 11.31
N GLU A 838 18.16 34.78 12.29
CA GLU A 838 19.50 34.16 12.30
C GLU A 838 19.42 32.64 12.48
N THR A 839 18.50 32.17 13.31
CA THR A 839 18.19 30.75 13.43
C THR A 839 17.70 30.19 12.09
N LEU A 840 16.81 30.89 11.37
CA LEU A 840 16.33 30.44 10.06
C LEU A 840 17.39 30.56 8.93
N ARG A 841 18.42 31.41 9.09
CA ARG A 841 19.57 31.50 8.17
C ARG A 841 20.47 30.27 8.31
N ILE A 842 20.85 29.94 9.55
CA ILE A 842 21.76 28.83 9.83
C ILE A 842 21.00 27.50 9.78
N HIS A 843 19.81 27.42 10.37
CA HIS A 843 19.01 26.21 10.45
C HIS A 843 17.69 26.37 9.66
N PRO A 844 17.75 26.52 8.32
CA PRO A 844 16.56 26.70 7.50
C PRO A 844 15.68 25.46 7.60
N PRO A 845 14.35 25.60 7.80
CA PRO A 845 13.45 24.47 8.01
C PRO A 845 13.56 23.42 6.91
N ALA A 846 13.73 23.86 5.65
CA ALA A 846 14.00 22.99 4.50
C ALA A 846 15.39 23.30 3.92
N PRO A 847 16.41 22.43 4.07
CA PRO A 847 17.78 22.72 3.66
C PRO A 847 17.93 22.77 2.13
N PHE A 848 17.14 21.97 1.42
CA PHE A 848 16.74 22.26 0.05
C PHE A 848 15.30 22.75 0.03
N LEU A 849 15.01 23.81 -0.74
CA LEU A 849 13.64 24.13 -1.08
C LEU A 849 13.01 22.98 -1.88
N VAL A 850 11.71 22.74 -1.68
CA VAL A 850 10.98 21.62 -2.30
C VAL A 850 11.28 21.52 -3.80
N PRO A 851 11.75 20.35 -4.30
CA PRO A 851 12.21 20.20 -5.68
C PRO A 851 11.21 20.66 -6.73
N ARG A 852 11.70 21.43 -7.69
CA ARG A 852 10.91 21.94 -8.82
C ARG A 852 11.24 21.16 -10.09
N LYS A 853 10.36 21.20 -11.08
CA LYS A 853 10.55 20.57 -12.40
C LYS A 853 10.35 21.61 -13.49
N LEU A 854 11.25 21.63 -14.46
CA LEU A 854 11.20 22.55 -15.58
C LEU A 854 10.26 22.02 -16.69
N GLU A 855 9.20 22.74 -17.04
CA GLU A 855 8.20 22.29 -18.04
C GLU A 855 8.56 22.60 -19.50
N THR A 856 9.47 23.54 -19.72
CA THR A 856 9.88 24.05 -21.05
C THR A 856 11.39 24.30 -21.05
N GLN A 857 12.06 24.14 -22.18
CA GLN A 857 13.49 24.47 -22.25
C GLN A 857 13.70 25.97 -21.96
N VAL A 858 14.71 26.30 -21.15
CA VAL A 858 14.98 27.66 -20.67
C VAL A 858 16.45 28.02 -20.86
N LYS A 859 16.75 29.31 -21.09
CA LYS A 859 18.11 29.85 -20.98
C LYS A 859 18.35 30.46 -19.60
N LEU A 860 19.41 30.03 -18.93
CA LEU A 860 19.79 30.48 -17.58
C LEU A 860 21.29 30.82 -17.58
N TYR A 861 21.64 32.10 -17.41
CA TYR A 861 23.02 32.62 -17.50
C TYR A 861 23.79 32.12 -18.74
N GLY A 862 23.12 32.13 -19.91
CA GLY A 862 23.68 31.66 -21.19
C GLY A 862 23.64 30.14 -21.40
N TYR A 863 23.46 29.34 -20.34
CA TYR A 863 23.28 27.89 -20.43
C TYR A 863 21.88 27.52 -20.90
N THR A 864 21.74 26.41 -21.61
CA THR A 864 20.45 25.86 -22.07
C THR A 864 20.02 24.71 -21.17
N ILE A 865 18.99 24.93 -20.34
CA ILE A 865 18.47 23.95 -19.39
C ILE A 865 17.34 23.13 -20.05
N PRO A 866 17.47 21.80 -20.18
CA PRO A 866 16.47 20.96 -20.87
C PRO A 866 15.14 20.86 -20.13
N LYS A 867 14.03 20.80 -20.88
CA LYS A 867 12.72 20.39 -20.36
C LYS A 867 12.84 19.08 -19.56
N GLY A 868 12.12 19.00 -18.45
CA GLY A 868 12.10 17.84 -17.56
C GLY A 868 13.20 17.81 -16.50
N THR A 869 14.13 18.77 -16.53
CA THR A 869 15.19 18.91 -15.51
C THR A 869 14.59 19.22 -14.13
N GLN A 870 15.04 18.48 -13.11
CA GLN A 870 14.77 18.74 -11.70
C GLN A 870 15.59 19.95 -11.25
N VAL A 871 15.05 20.81 -10.39
CA VAL A 871 15.76 21.95 -9.81
C VAL A 871 15.75 21.86 -8.29
N LEU A 872 16.94 21.90 -7.71
CA LEU A 872 17.21 21.92 -6.27
C LEU A 872 17.80 23.27 -5.89
N VAL A 873 17.14 24.02 -5.01
CA VAL A 873 17.70 25.26 -4.44
C VAL A 873 18.19 24.97 -3.03
N ASN A 874 19.50 25.11 -2.82
CA ASN A 874 20.18 24.79 -1.57
C ASN A 874 20.15 26.01 -0.64
N ALA A 875 19.04 26.20 0.07
CA ALA A 875 18.86 27.30 1.01
C ALA A 875 19.90 27.27 2.15
N TRP A 876 20.29 26.06 2.57
CA TRP A 876 21.37 25.85 3.55
C TRP A 876 22.72 26.42 3.10
N ALA A 877 23.04 26.30 1.80
CA ALA A 877 24.26 26.87 1.22
C ALA A 877 24.17 28.39 1.09
N ILE A 878 23.03 28.91 0.62
CA ILE A 878 22.79 30.35 0.45
C ILE A 878 22.91 31.09 1.79
N GLY A 879 22.31 30.55 2.86
CA GLY A 879 22.42 31.12 4.21
C GLY A 879 23.84 31.08 4.80
N ARG A 880 24.77 30.32 4.22
CA ARG A 880 26.18 30.18 4.62
C ARG A 880 27.16 30.66 3.55
N ASP A 881 26.71 31.43 2.57
CA ASP A 881 27.59 31.94 1.52
C ASP A 881 28.46 33.10 2.09
N PRO A 882 29.80 32.93 2.20
CA PRO A 882 30.69 33.96 2.73
C PRO A 882 30.80 35.19 1.81
N THR A 883 30.32 35.11 0.56
CA THR A 883 30.23 36.28 -0.32
C THR A 883 29.00 37.16 -0.03
N THR A 884 28.03 36.61 0.71
CA THR A 884 26.77 37.28 1.08
C THR A 884 26.74 37.63 2.57
N TRP A 885 27.30 36.77 3.44
CA TRP A 885 27.22 36.90 4.89
C TRP A 885 28.62 37.00 5.51
N GLU A 886 28.92 38.16 6.12
CA GLU A 886 30.04 38.31 7.05
C GLU A 886 29.89 37.30 8.20
N ASP A 887 30.97 36.64 8.60
CA ASP A 887 30.97 35.56 9.61
C ASP A 887 29.88 34.51 9.32
N SER A 888 29.79 34.07 8.05
CA SER A 888 28.71 33.21 7.52
C SER A 888 28.39 31.93 8.30
N LEU A 889 29.27 31.45 9.17
CA LEU A 889 29.07 30.25 10.01
C LEU A 889 28.76 30.57 11.48
N GLU A 890 28.89 31.83 11.90
CA GLU A 890 28.64 32.27 13.27
C GLU A 890 27.19 32.73 13.48
N PHE A 891 26.66 32.48 14.68
CA PHE A 891 25.33 32.91 15.11
C PHE A 891 25.39 34.33 15.68
N LYS A 892 25.08 35.33 14.83
CA LYS A 892 25.24 36.77 15.07
C LYS A 892 23.93 37.52 14.76
N PRO A 893 22.89 37.44 15.63
CA PRO A 893 21.58 38.06 15.41
C PRO A 893 21.61 39.56 15.13
N GLU A 894 22.65 40.24 15.62
CA GLU A 894 22.92 41.68 15.44
C GLU A 894 22.86 42.11 13.97
N ARG A 895 23.20 41.21 13.03
CA ARG A 895 23.16 41.49 11.59
C ARG A 895 21.77 41.90 11.08
N PHE A 896 20.70 41.57 11.81
CA PHE A 896 19.31 41.92 11.45
C PHE A 896 18.76 43.16 12.16
N LEU A 897 19.53 43.80 13.05
CA LEU A 897 19.13 45.07 13.68
C LEU A 897 19.25 46.25 12.70
N THR A 898 20.22 46.19 11.79
CA THR A 898 20.53 47.26 10.82
C THR A 898 20.31 46.85 9.37
N SER A 899 20.14 45.55 9.09
CA SER A 899 19.87 45.05 7.73
C SER A 899 18.38 45.07 7.40
N GLY A 900 18.05 45.53 6.20
CA GLY A 900 16.70 45.44 5.64
C GLY A 900 16.27 44.03 5.23
N ILE A 901 17.18 43.04 5.24
CA ILE A 901 16.91 41.67 4.78
C ILE A 901 15.83 40.99 5.63
N ASP A 902 14.83 40.43 4.96
CA ASP A 902 13.71 39.74 5.58
C ASP A 902 13.31 38.42 4.91
N ILE A 903 12.62 37.56 5.66
CA ILE A 903 12.23 36.22 5.22
C ILE A 903 10.97 36.18 4.34
N GLN A 904 10.49 37.35 3.87
CA GLN A 904 9.28 37.50 3.05
C GLN A 904 9.41 37.00 1.61
N GLY A 905 10.58 36.46 1.22
CA GLY A 905 10.82 35.90 -0.12
C GLY A 905 11.06 36.97 -1.20
N HIS A 906 11.55 38.14 -0.79
CA HIS A 906 12.01 39.22 -1.65
C HIS A 906 13.54 39.33 -1.66
N ASP A 907 14.16 39.10 -0.49
CA ASP A 907 15.61 39.03 -0.30
C ASP A 907 16.06 37.57 -0.48
N PHE A 908 16.83 37.33 -1.54
CA PHE A 908 17.19 35.97 -1.95
C PHE A 908 18.36 35.38 -1.18
N GLU A 909 19.02 36.24 -0.41
CA GLU A 909 20.02 35.98 0.61
C GLU A 909 19.42 35.17 1.77
N LEU A 910 18.11 35.32 2.04
CA LEU A 910 17.42 34.69 3.16
C LEU A 910 16.02 34.18 2.77
N ILE A 911 15.97 32.98 2.17
CA ILE A 911 14.73 32.34 1.68
C ILE A 911 14.36 31.02 2.39
N PRO A 912 14.28 30.95 3.74
CA PRO A 912 13.97 29.71 4.47
C PRO A 912 12.59 29.13 4.12
N PHE A 913 11.66 29.98 3.66
CA PHE A 913 10.31 29.60 3.22
C PHE A 913 10.14 29.62 1.68
N GLY A 914 11.25 29.77 0.94
CA GLY A 914 11.27 29.94 -0.51
C GLY A 914 10.76 31.30 -0.98
N ALA A 915 10.48 31.41 -2.29
CA ALA A 915 10.09 32.65 -2.95
C ALA A 915 9.21 32.43 -4.20
N GLY A 916 8.60 33.52 -4.68
CA GLY A 916 7.70 33.55 -5.84
C GLY A 916 6.38 32.81 -5.60
N ARG A 917 5.68 32.40 -6.67
CA ARG A 917 4.37 31.72 -6.61
C ARG A 917 4.29 30.51 -5.66
N ARG A 918 5.42 29.87 -5.35
CA ARG A 918 5.50 28.66 -4.51
C ARG A 918 6.08 28.90 -3.11
N ILE A 919 6.16 30.15 -2.65
CA ILE A 919 6.51 30.50 -1.25
C ILE A 919 5.60 29.76 -0.25
N CYS A 920 6.11 29.42 0.93
CA CYS A 920 5.34 28.73 1.97
C CYS A 920 4.06 29.52 2.34
N PRO A 921 2.87 28.90 2.42
CA PRO A 921 1.67 29.57 2.91
C PRO A 921 1.70 29.82 4.42
N GLY A 922 2.41 28.99 5.19
CA GLY A 922 2.52 29.11 6.66
C GLY A 922 3.53 30.16 7.16
N LEU A 923 4.24 30.86 6.25
CA LEU A 923 5.20 31.92 6.60
C LEU A 923 4.60 32.99 7.56
N PRO A 924 3.39 33.55 7.32
CA PRO A 924 2.81 34.59 8.19
C PRO A 924 2.50 34.12 9.62
N LEU A 925 2.35 32.81 9.83
CA LEU A 925 2.19 32.19 11.14
C LEU A 925 3.55 31.97 11.81
N ALA A 926 4.53 31.45 11.07
CA ALA A 926 5.88 31.17 11.57
C ALA A 926 6.59 32.41 12.14
N ILE A 927 6.46 33.57 11.47
CA ILE A 927 7.07 34.85 11.92
C ILE A 927 6.51 35.37 13.24
N ARG A 928 5.29 34.97 13.62
CA ARG A 928 4.66 35.33 14.91
C ARG A 928 5.07 34.32 15.98
N MET A 929 4.92 33.04 15.67
CA MET A 929 5.03 31.96 16.66
C MET A 929 6.45 31.68 17.15
N ILE A 930 7.45 31.69 16.27
CA ILE A 930 8.85 31.40 16.67
C ILE A 930 9.33 32.37 17.74
N PRO A 931 9.27 33.72 17.55
CA PRO A 931 9.68 34.64 18.60
C PRO A 931 8.72 34.67 19.80
N LEU A 932 7.40 34.46 19.62
CA LEU A 932 6.44 34.39 20.75
C LEU A 932 6.75 33.23 21.71
N MET A 933 6.98 32.03 21.18
CA MET A 933 7.37 30.86 21.99
C MET A 933 8.74 31.07 22.62
N LEU A 934 9.74 31.51 21.83
CA LEU A 934 11.10 31.70 22.33
C LEU A 934 11.18 32.76 23.43
N GLY A 935 10.57 33.93 23.21
CA GLY A 935 10.55 35.01 24.18
C GLY A 935 9.80 34.63 25.46
N SER A 936 8.70 33.88 25.36
CA SER A 936 7.95 33.40 26.52
C SER A 936 8.78 32.41 27.36
N LEU A 937 9.51 31.50 26.72
CA LEU A 937 10.42 30.57 27.38
C LEU A 937 11.61 31.29 28.03
N LEU A 938 12.20 32.28 27.36
CA LEU A 938 13.33 33.06 27.90
C LEU A 938 12.91 33.99 29.04
N ASN A 939 11.71 34.60 29.00
CA ASN A 939 11.23 35.50 30.04
C ASN A 939 10.69 34.79 31.30
N ASN A 940 10.61 33.45 31.29
CA ASN A 940 10.13 32.66 32.42
C ASN A 940 11.22 31.75 33.04
N PHE A 941 12.26 31.37 32.30
CA PHE A 941 13.21 30.35 32.73
C PHE A 941 14.68 30.66 32.46
N ASP A 942 15.53 30.21 33.40
CA ASP A 942 16.91 29.83 33.14
C ASP A 942 16.98 28.37 32.67
N TRP A 943 18.04 28.01 31.94
CA TRP A 943 18.12 26.72 31.22
C TRP A 943 19.42 26.00 31.55
N ASN A 944 19.31 24.88 32.28
CA ASN A 944 20.43 23.99 32.52
C ASN A 944 20.42 22.85 31.50
N LEU A 945 21.60 22.49 30.97
CA LEU A 945 21.74 21.31 30.14
C LEU A 945 21.65 20.04 30.99
N ASP A 946 20.96 19.03 30.45
CA ASP A 946 20.88 17.72 31.08
C ASP A 946 22.26 17.05 31.20
N ASN A 947 22.42 16.15 32.18
CA ASN A 947 23.62 15.36 32.43
C ASN A 947 24.94 16.16 32.61
N GLY A 948 24.88 17.46 32.90
CA GLY A 948 26.07 18.29 33.17
C GLY A 948 26.90 18.63 31.93
N ILE A 949 26.32 18.53 30.73
CA ILE A 949 26.96 18.92 29.47
C ILE A 949 27.28 20.43 29.50
N ARG A 950 28.49 20.83 29.08
CA ARG A 950 28.85 22.25 28.92
C ARG A 950 28.30 22.79 27.59
N PRO A 951 27.85 24.05 27.49
CA PRO A 951 27.28 24.60 26.24
C PRO A 951 28.18 24.47 25.00
N GLY A 952 29.49 24.63 25.16
CA GLY A 952 30.46 24.44 24.06
C GLY A 952 30.57 22.99 23.54
N ASN A 953 30.09 22.01 24.31
CA ASN A 953 30.14 20.57 23.99
C ASN A 953 28.76 20.01 23.57
N MET A 954 27.75 20.86 23.36
CA MET A 954 26.43 20.44 22.87
C MET A 954 26.53 19.82 21.48
N ASP A 955 25.73 18.78 21.22
CA ASP A 955 25.64 18.21 19.88
C ASP A 955 24.92 19.16 18.91
N MET A 956 25.63 19.54 17.87
CA MET A 956 25.16 20.39 16.77
C MET A 956 24.97 19.60 15.46
N THR A 957 24.99 18.27 15.52
CA THR A 957 24.84 17.41 14.33
C THR A 957 23.45 17.57 13.71
N GLU A 958 23.43 17.96 12.44
CA GLU A 958 22.23 18.04 11.61
C GLU A 958 21.82 16.63 11.14
N LYS A 959 20.55 16.26 11.31
CA LYS A 959 19.95 15.10 10.65
C LYS A 959 19.25 15.55 9.37
N PHE A 960 19.73 15.07 8.23
CA PHE A 960 19.18 15.44 6.93
C PHE A 960 17.84 14.72 6.66
N GLY A 961 16.81 15.50 6.35
CA GLY A 961 15.48 15.03 5.95
C GLY A 961 14.83 16.00 4.95
N LEU A 962 13.50 15.96 4.78
CA LEU A 962 12.80 17.05 4.10
C LEU A 962 12.94 18.35 4.91
N THR A 963 12.90 18.20 6.23
CA THR A 963 13.23 19.24 7.19
C THR A 963 14.61 19.01 7.82
N LEU A 964 15.24 20.09 8.31
CA LEU A 964 16.52 20.03 9.02
C LEU A 964 16.28 19.85 10.52
N GLN A 965 16.59 18.67 11.05
CA GLN A 965 16.39 18.31 12.47
C GLN A 965 17.73 18.25 13.21
N LYS A 966 17.74 18.36 14.54
CA LYS A 966 18.88 17.90 15.34
C LYS A 966 18.98 16.37 15.27
N ALA A 967 20.20 15.82 15.27
CA ALA A 967 20.40 14.38 15.38
C ALA A 967 20.05 13.85 16.78
N ASN A 968 20.43 14.61 17.82
CA ASN A 968 20.03 14.39 19.21
C ASN A 968 19.17 15.58 19.70
N PRO A 969 17.97 15.36 20.26
CA PRO A 969 17.10 16.43 20.74
C PRO A 969 17.73 17.32 21.83
N LEU A 970 17.24 18.56 21.95
CA LEU A 970 17.61 19.46 23.04
C LEU A 970 16.85 19.10 24.33
N CYS A 971 17.52 18.34 25.19
CA CYS A 971 17.08 18.00 26.54
C CYS A 971 17.66 18.99 27.56
N VAL A 972 16.79 19.76 28.23
CA VAL A 972 17.17 20.81 29.20
C VAL A 972 16.27 20.81 30.43
N VAL A 973 16.83 21.16 31.59
CA VAL A 973 16.08 21.36 32.84
C VAL A 973 15.77 22.85 33.00
N PRO A 974 14.50 23.28 32.92
CA PRO A 974 14.12 24.66 33.22
C PRO A 974 14.35 24.99 34.69
N LYS A 975 14.66 26.26 34.96
CA LYS A 975 14.84 26.84 36.30
C LYS A 975 14.05 28.13 36.43
N PRO A 976 13.42 28.42 37.59
CA PRO A 976 12.72 29.69 37.76
C PRO A 976 13.75 30.83 37.75
N LEU A 977 13.39 31.95 37.11
CA LEU A 977 14.21 33.16 37.20
C LEU A 977 14.15 33.71 38.64
N HIS A 978 15.32 33.85 39.27
CA HIS A 978 15.49 34.46 40.60
C HIS A 978 15.45 36.00 40.54
#